data_AF-R6QQ01-F1
#
_entry.id   AF-R6QQ01-F1
#
_cell.length_a   1.000
_cell.length_b   1.000
_cell.length_c   1.000
_cell.angle_alpha   90.00
_cell.angle_beta   90.00
_cell.angle_gamma   90.00
#
_symmetry.space_group_name_H-M   'P 1'
#
loop_
_entity.id
_entity.type
_entity.pdbx_description
1 polymer ?
#
loop_
_entity_poly.entity_id
_entity_poly.type
_entity_poly.pdbx_seq_one_letter_code
_entity_poly.pdbx_strand_id
1 'polypeptide(L)'
;MLTKTAYMVATAHLDTVWRWTIADTVEKFIPDTLSKNFDLIEKYPNYMFNFEGAYRYELIEEYYPRAFDQIRRYVKTNRWNPAGSEYENGDVNIPSPEAITRNILLGNNYFYEKFKKKSKDIFLPDCFGFGAQLPQIINDAGLLGFSTQKLSWGSAYPIPFDLGMWVGADGNEIGASFNAKSYRYKLDGDVRADLSVIDGINKAYIETNMKLPWVNHLYGTGDWGGSPTEESVKNVDESVRANKDNKLFQVISARSDKVFTKLKRYNNGANGVFIPRYKGDMLMTNHGAGCYTSRTQSKRLDYQSEQIAHSAEFTCSFASLCGTYDYPKENLNKAWKRSIKHQFHDDITGTSLMEVYNDAWDDYYSSIAQFKGELTSSLQAISRNMDTSWVPENAVAVSVSNPTQYRRRESVEAKIKLNVNTPFVKVIDKQKKEVPSQIINKTGKHFEIVFQADVPSFAIHIYAIVPSEEQCQIKTDLKISGHTLENSKYKVIFNKNGDLAFLLDKELNRQLITSPIKLAMLHDTGSLAYPSWELRKEDIDKDAYCYANTPKFEIIENGPARIAIKITREAEYSTINQIVSLYPDSKVIRFDNEIDWRTRRTLLKAVFPLASSNYVAKYDSGLGYTQRENNSEKLYEVPAQKWADITDKSGNFGVSILTDCKHGWDKPNDNTLRLTCIHTPVGAFTKETRQDLQDLGRNCFSFGIFGHEGDIENGTNRESMVFARKLITCEVKKQSEKGEFSQVASLLKLSHDNIVIRAVKISEYDKDALIVRLNNATAIEQKNAALSVYREFEEVDEVNTSEEFIRKHTPAEKKTIRVSLKPFETMTLKIKFAKAPECKFNNTYSPMRLNYNVKAFTSYKNMKYNILQGGGYSLPIDLISKNIKVNGIDFYIPHGNSKGKTPRFDAVACRGQKIRLDGKYNQIYILAGAVSEEDIVATFKIDRKEYKVNFKSMTAPYSKWDMYGLNQTAHTDDETTFGYEFTHLHHPEGNIVKKARIYLYSLNVKNKKILRFPDNNKLVIFAMSSAQKEEFTNLAENVIDVVEDNYDFGKIPPIDKITDKTEAITIRAGKIQDQRNGGKGKGFLRDNIITNIIRSYTKSEW
;
A
#
# COMPACT_ATOMS: atom_id res chain seq x y z
N MET A 1 38.73 28.33 18.21
CA MET A 1 37.96 27.18 18.73
C MET A 1 36.74 26.99 17.86
N LEU A 2 36.38 25.74 17.56
CA LEU A 2 35.12 25.43 16.87
C LEU A 2 33.93 25.69 17.80
N THR A 3 32.87 26.28 17.26
CA THR A 3 31.66 26.63 18.03
C THR A 3 30.86 25.37 18.33
N LYS A 4 30.67 25.07 19.61
CA LYS A 4 29.73 24.05 20.10
C LYS A 4 28.32 24.49 19.73
N THR A 5 27.48 23.59 19.21
CA THR A 5 26.14 23.95 18.74
C THR A 5 25.10 22.92 19.16
N ALA A 6 24.06 23.37 19.87
CA ALA A 6 22.88 22.56 20.17
C ALA A 6 21.72 22.98 19.25
N TYR A 7 21.28 22.08 18.36
CA TYR A 7 20.09 22.25 17.55
C TYR A 7 18.90 21.64 18.30
N MET A 8 18.02 22.50 18.83
CA MET A 8 16.85 22.10 19.62
C MET A 8 15.61 22.15 18.74
N VAL A 9 15.07 20.98 18.40
CA VAL A 9 13.93 20.80 17.49
C VAL A 9 12.67 20.61 18.32
N ALA A 10 11.82 21.64 18.35
CA ALA A 10 10.54 21.55 19.04
C ALA A 10 9.54 20.76 18.19
N THR A 11 8.86 19.78 18.77
CA THR A 11 7.83 18.98 18.08
C THR A 11 6.68 18.61 19.03
N ALA A 12 5.58 18.15 18.45
CA ALA A 12 4.52 17.44 19.15
C ALA A 12 4.11 16.26 18.27
N HIS A 13 4.64 15.07 18.60
CA HIS A 13 4.32 13.87 17.85
C HIS A 13 2.84 13.52 18.03
N LEU A 14 2.11 13.37 16.94
CA LEU A 14 0.68 13.08 16.97
C LEU A 14 0.41 11.85 16.13
N ASP A 15 0.06 10.72 16.72
CA ASP A 15 -0.37 9.55 15.97
C ASP A 15 -1.73 9.86 15.33
N THR A 16 -1.79 9.70 14.00
CA THR A 16 -3.02 10.00 13.25
C THR A 16 -4.16 9.10 13.74
N VAL A 17 -3.81 7.84 14.03
CA VAL A 17 -4.65 6.81 14.64
C VAL A 17 -3.75 5.93 15.51
N TRP A 18 -4.26 5.46 16.64
CA TRP A 18 -3.57 4.45 17.46
C TRP A 18 -4.56 3.78 18.41
N ARG A 19 -4.60 4.24 19.66
CA ARG A 19 -5.61 3.90 20.68
C ARG A 19 -6.87 4.77 20.57
N TRP A 20 -7.01 5.46 19.46
CA TRP A 20 -8.08 6.39 19.15
C TRP A 20 -8.32 6.40 17.64
N THR A 21 -9.48 6.89 17.26
CA THR A 21 -9.93 6.96 15.88
C THR A 21 -9.48 8.25 15.20
N ILE A 22 -9.66 8.33 13.88
CA ILE A 22 -9.45 9.58 13.14
C ILE A 22 -10.36 10.71 13.65
N ALA A 23 -11.57 10.37 14.12
CA ALA A 23 -12.49 11.34 14.70
C ALA A 23 -11.91 11.99 15.95
N ASP A 24 -11.30 11.21 16.85
CA ASP A 24 -10.63 11.75 18.04
C ASP A 24 -9.47 12.68 17.67
N THR A 25 -8.67 12.31 16.66
CA THR A 25 -7.57 13.16 16.14
C THR A 25 -8.09 14.49 15.64
N VAL A 26 -9.15 14.47 14.83
CA VAL A 26 -9.77 15.69 14.30
C VAL A 26 -10.41 16.52 15.41
N GLU A 27 -11.20 15.92 16.29
CA GLU A 27 -12.06 16.66 17.24
C GLU A 27 -11.34 17.09 18.52
N LYS A 28 -10.28 16.38 18.93
CA LYS A 28 -9.61 16.58 20.23
C LYS A 28 -8.15 16.98 20.06
N PHE A 29 -7.36 16.15 19.38
CA PHE A 29 -5.90 16.28 19.41
C PHE A 29 -5.36 17.38 18.49
N ILE A 30 -5.96 17.58 17.32
CA ILE A 30 -5.61 18.69 16.43
C ILE A 30 -5.90 20.04 17.11
N PRO A 31 -7.11 20.32 17.65
CA PRO A 31 -7.39 21.57 18.36
C PRO A 31 -6.44 21.86 19.52
N ASP A 32 -6.11 20.85 20.33
CA ASP A 32 -5.17 20.96 21.45
C ASP A 32 -3.76 21.33 20.96
N THR A 33 -3.29 20.65 19.90
CA THR A 33 -1.98 20.93 19.26
C THR A 33 -1.93 22.35 18.72
N LEU A 34 -2.99 22.80 18.03
CA LEU A 34 -3.03 24.12 17.41
C LEU A 34 -3.04 25.24 18.46
N SER A 35 -3.98 25.19 19.41
CA SER A 35 -4.17 26.24 20.41
C SER A 35 -2.91 26.48 21.25
N LYS A 36 -2.35 25.41 21.84
CA LYS A 36 -1.17 25.50 22.70
C LYS A 36 0.05 26.05 21.95
N ASN A 37 0.29 25.61 20.71
CA ASN A 37 1.44 26.12 19.95
C ASN A 37 1.23 27.55 19.47
N PHE A 38 0.00 27.98 19.18
CA PHE A 38 -0.27 29.38 18.84
C PHE A 38 0.05 30.30 20.02
N ASP A 39 -0.38 29.93 21.24
CA ASP A 39 -0.07 30.69 22.46
C ASP A 39 1.44 30.81 22.69
N LEU A 40 2.19 29.70 22.51
CA LEU A 40 3.64 29.68 22.65
C LEU A 40 4.36 30.51 21.58
N ILE A 41 3.88 30.48 20.33
CA ILE A 41 4.44 31.28 19.24
C ILE A 41 4.25 32.78 19.51
N GLU A 42 3.10 33.18 20.05
CA GLU A 42 2.84 34.58 20.40
C GLU A 42 3.70 35.04 21.58
N LYS A 43 3.91 34.18 22.59
CA LYS A 43 4.65 34.51 23.81
C LYS A 43 6.18 34.51 23.67
N TYR A 44 6.75 33.61 22.85
CA TYR A 44 8.20 33.38 22.79
C TYR A 44 8.78 33.62 21.39
N PRO A 45 9.37 34.81 21.11
CA PRO A 45 9.77 35.23 19.75
C PRO A 45 10.74 34.32 18.99
N ASN A 46 11.59 33.54 19.66
CA ASN A 46 12.51 32.62 19.00
C ASN A 46 11.98 31.19 18.89
N TYR A 47 10.76 30.92 19.36
CA TYR A 47 10.16 29.59 19.29
C TYR A 47 9.88 29.18 17.84
N MET A 48 10.49 28.05 17.43
CA MET A 48 10.27 27.38 16.15
C MET A 48 9.60 26.03 16.41
N PHE A 49 8.35 25.88 15.97
CA PHE A 49 7.63 24.61 16.04
C PHE A 49 7.79 23.80 14.75
N ASN A 50 8.05 22.50 14.86
CA ASN A 50 8.10 21.54 13.76
C ASN A 50 6.92 20.58 13.90
N PHE A 51 6.18 20.40 12.81
CA PHE A 51 5.03 19.51 12.82
C PHE A 51 5.02 18.68 11.53
N GLU A 52 5.14 17.36 11.70
CA GLU A 52 5.24 16.39 10.62
C GLU A 52 3.88 15.92 10.05
N GLY A 53 3.92 15.34 8.84
CA GLY A 53 2.82 14.63 8.19
C GLY A 53 1.79 15.53 7.51
N ALA A 54 1.86 15.65 6.17
CA ALA A 54 0.98 16.52 5.40
C ALA A 54 -0.52 16.18 5.52
N TYR A 55 -0.88 14.92 5.81
CA TYR A 55 -2.26 14.50 6.03
C TYR A 55 -2.90 15.23 7.22
N ARG A 56 -2.17 15.43 8.31
CA ARG A 56 -2.64 16.25 9.45
C ARG A 56 -2.92 17.68 9.03
N TYR A 57 -2.10 18.25 8.15
CA TYR A 57 -2.36 19.58 7.58
C TYR A 57 -3.55 19.61 6.64
N GLU A 58 -3.82 18.54 5.90
CA GLU A 58 -5.01 18.40 5.04
C GLU A 58 -6.29 18.34 5.91
N LEU A 59 -6.26 17.59 7.01
CA LEU A 59 -7.32 17.61 8.03
C LEU A 59 -7.50 18.99 8.66
N ILE A 60 -6.41 19.70 8.98
CA ILE A 60 -6.51 21.07 9.52
C ILE A 60 -7.10 22.04 8.49
N GLU A 61 -6.71 21.93 7.21
CA GLU A 61 -7.29 22.75 6.14
C GLU A 61 -8.80 22.52 6.00
N GLU A 62 -9.22 21.26 6.08
CA GLU A 62 -10.59 20.82 5.89
C GLU A 62 -11.51 21.18 7.08
N TYR A 63 -11.10 20.85 8.30
CA TYR A 63 -11.95 21.00 9.50
C TYR A 63 -11.72 22.33 10.24
N TYR A 64 -10.53 22.91 10.14
CA TYR A 64 -10.13 24.12 10.87
C TYR A 64 -9.53 25.21 9.95
N PRO A 65 -10.22 25.65 8.88
CA PRO A 65 -9.65 26.52 7.86
C PRO A 65 -9.10 27.86 8.38
N ARG A 66 -9.68 28.40 9.46
CA ARG A 66 -9.17 29.62 10.12
C ARG A 66 -7.81 29.40 10.79
N ALA A 67 -7.63 28.26 11.47
CA ALA A 67 -6.36 27.90 12.06
C ALA A 67 -5.32 27.59 10.97
N PHE A 68 -5.74 26.96 9.87
CA PHE A 68 -4.88 26.74 8.71
C PHE A 68 -4.32 28.05 8.13
N ASP A 69 -5.15 29.10 8.03
CA ASP A 69 -4.69 30.43 7.61
C ASP A 69 -3.68 31.05 8.60
N GLN A 70 -3.81 30.78 9.90
CA GLN A 70 -2.83 31.20 10.91
C GLN A 70 -1.51 30.43 10.75
N ILE A 71 -1.55 29.11 10.52
CA ILE A 71 -0.37 28.31 10.18
C ILE A 71 0.34 28.89 8.95
N ARG A 72 -0.40 29.23 7.88
CA ARG A 72 0.21 29.85 6.68
C ARG A 72 1.01 31.11 7.02
N ARG A 73 0.55 31.93 7.98
CA ARG A 73 1.28 33.12 8.45
C ARG A 73 2.54 32.71 9.20
N TYR A 74 2.46 31.79 10.14
CA TYR A 74 3.61 31.32 10.92
C TYR A 74 4.65 30.59 10.07
N VAL A 75 4.23 29.88 9.03
CA VAL A 75 5.15 29.30 8.05
C VAL A 75 5.88 30.40 7.28
N LYS A 76 5.18 31.45 6.84
CA LYS A 76 5.81 32.61 6.16
C LYS A 76 6.82 33.34 7.06
N THR A 77 6.51 33.49 8.36
CA THR A 77 7.40 34.16 9.33
C THR A 77 8.47 33.24 9.93
N ASN A 78 8.61 32.00 9.46
CA ASN A 78 9.54 31.00 10.00
C ASN A 78 9.38 30.79 11.52
N ARG A 79 8.13 30.63 11.97
CA ARG A 79 7.79 30.26 13.36
C ARG A 79 7.13 28.88 13.45
N TRP A 80 6.67 28.37 12.31
CA TRP A 80 6.12 27.04 12.11
C TRP A 80 6.82 26.39 10.89
N ASN A 81 7.29 25.15 11.03
CA ASN A 81 7.97 24.41 9.99
C ASN A 81 7.18 23.12 9.64
N PRO A 82 6.64 23.01 8.41
CA PRO A 82 6.17 21.74 7.88
C PRO A 82 7.37 20.80 7.71
N ALA A 83 7.43 19.75 8.53
CA ALA A 83 8.58 18.85 8.66
C ALA A 83 8.32 17.48 8.02
N GLY A 84 9.40 16.72 7.78
CA GLY A 84 9.31 15.29 7.46
C GLY A 84 9.01 14.91 6.00
N SER A 85 8.58 15.85 5.15
CA SER A 85 8.34 15.67 3.69
C SER A 85 7.22 14.73 3.28
N GLU A 86 6.85 13.78 4.13
CA GLU A 86 5.86 12.74 3.84
C GLU A 86 4.42 13.23 3.95
N TYR A 87 3.54 12.58 3.18
CA TYR A 87 2.10 12.73 3.31
C TYR A 87 1.62 12.17 4.65
N GLU A 88 2.08 10.98 5.02
CA GLU A 88 1.87 10.41 6.35
C GLU A 88 3.19 9.82 6.89
N ASN A 89 3.41 9.89 8.20
CA ASN A 89 4.58 9.36 8.88
C ASN A 89 4.47 7.84 9.04
N GLY A 90 4.65 7.16 7.91
CA GLY A 90 4.41 5.73 7.75
C GLY A 90 5.53 4.82 8.22
N ASP A 91 5.22 3.52 8.25
CA ASP A 91 6.25 2.47 8.28
C ASP A 91 7.06 2.50 6.97
N VAL A 92 8.32 2.09 7.05
CA VAL A 92 9.26 2.08 5.92
C VAL A 92 9.80 0.68 5.59
N ASN A 93 9.29 -0.35 6.26
CA ASN A 93 9.73 -1.74 6.09
C ASN A 93 8.74 -2.57 5.26
N ILE A 94 7.44 -2.31 5.42
CA ILE A 94 6.34 -3.00 4.75
C ILE A 94 6.01 -2.36 3.39
N PRO A 95 5.75 -1.04 3.28
CA PRO A 95 5.40 -0.43 1.99
C PRO A 95 6.52 -0.58 0.98
N SER A 96 6.18 -0.69 -0.31
CA SER A 96 7.22 -0.76 -1.33
C SER A 96 8.01 0.56 -1.43
N PRO A 97 9.25 0.53 -1.96
CA PRO A 97 10.01 1.76 -2.22
C PRO A 97 9.26 2.76 -3.08
N GLU A 98 8.39 2.30 -3.99
CA GLU A 98 7.57 3.19 -4.80
C GLU A 98 6.49 3.88 -3.96
N ALA A 99 5.82 3.17 -3.04
CA ALA A 99 4.85 3.77 -2.13
C ALA A 99 5.48 4.80 -1.18
N ILE A 100 6.66 4.51 -0.60
CA ILE A 100 7.43 5.49 0.20
C ILE A 100 7.77 6.72 -0.66
N THR A 101 8.15 6.50 -1.92
CA THR A 101 8.43 7.61 -2.83
C THR A 101 7.18 8.43 -3.16
N ARG A 102 6.01 7.80 -3.31
CA ARG A 102 4.72 8.51 -3.46
C ARG A 102 4.36 9.29 -2.22
N ASN A 103 4.61 8.73 -1.04
CA ASN A 103 4.39 9.38 0.24
C ASN A 103 5.18 10.70 0.31
N ILE A 104 6.46 10.68 -0.06
CA ILE A 104 7.32 11.88 -0.11
C ILE A 104 6.85 12.86 -1.19
N LEU A 105 6.60 12.38 -2.42
CA LEU A 105 6.18 13.22 -3.55
C LEU A 105 4.87 13.95 -3.21
N LEU A 106 3.85 13.23 -2.75
CA LEU A 106 2.54 13.80 -2.43
C LEU A 106 2.59 14.74 -1.22
N GLY A 107 3.37 14.40 -0.18
CA GLY A 107 3.55 15.25 1.00
C GLY A 107 4.23 16.58 0.66
N ASN A 108 5.37 16.54 -0.03
CA ASN A 108 6.07 17.77 -0.43
C ASN A 108 5.33 18.56 -1.51
N ASN A 109 4.57 17.90 -2.39
CA ASN A 109 3.68 18.60 -3.33
C ASN A 109 2.60 19.36 -2.58
N TYR A 110 1.98 18.75 -1.58
CA TYR A 110 1.00 19.42 -0.72
C TYR A 110 1.63 20.62 0.01
N PHE A 111 2.78 20.45 0.66
CA PHE A 111 3.46 21.56 1.33
C PHE A 111 3.84 22.70 0.37
N TYR A 112 4.32 22.37 -0.82
CA TYR A 112 4.64 23.37 -1.83
C TYR A 112 3.38 24.08 -2.35
N GLU A 113 2.30 23.36 -2.60
CA GLU A 113 1.03 23.94 -3.03
C GLU A 113 0.52 24.96 -2.02
N LYS A 114 0.42 24.56 -0.74
CA LYS A 114 -0.22 25.34 0.33
C LYS A 114 0.68 26.42 0.94
N PHE A 115 1.97 26.15 1.08
CA PHE A 115 2.91 27.01 1.81
C PHE A 115 4.05 27.57 0.96
N LYS A 116 4.22 27.11 -0.29
CA LYS A 116 5.36 27.45 -1.16
C LYS A 116 6.71 27.10 -0.53
N LYS A 117 6.73 26.07 0.33
CA LYS A 117 7.91 25.50 0.98
C LYS A 117 7.85 23.98 0.89
N LYS A 118 9.00 23.37 0.65
CA LYS A 118 9.19 21.92 0.76
C LYS A 118 10.01 21.61 2.02
N SER A 119 9.69 20.51 2.66
CA SER A 119 10.57 19.93 3.68
C SER A 119 11.78 19.30 3.00
N LYS A 120 12.86 19.10 3.76
CA LYS A 120 14.15 18.60 3.26
C LYS A 120 14.68 17.41 4.06
N ASP A 121 13.86 16.86 4.93
CA ASP A 121 14.20 15.72 5.77
C ASP A 121 13.04 14.74 5.84
N ILE A 122 13.36 13.52 6.26
CA ILE A 122 12.41 12.54 6.77
C ILE A 122 12.49 12.56 8.30
N PHE A 123 11.33 12.71 8.92
CA PHE A 123 11.18 12.85 10.37
C PHE A 123 10.31 11.72 10.88
N LEU A 124 10.95 10.62 11.32
CA LEU A 124 10.27 9.41 11.78
C LEU A 124 10.68 9.10 13.22
N PRO A 125 10.18 9.88 14.19
CA PRO A 125 10.52 9.67 15.58
C PRO A 125 10.14 8.27 16.07
N ASP A 126 8.98 7.73 15.67
CA ASP A 126 8.40 6.54 16.32
C ASP A 126 8.24 5.28 15.45
N CYS A 127 8.74 5.29 14.22
CA CYS A 127 8.68 4.13 13.31
C CYS A 127 9.59 2.96 13.75
N PHE A 128 9.12 1.72 13.56
CA PHE A 128 9.69 0.50 14.16
C PHE A 128 10.87 -0.10 13.37
N GLY A 129 11.94 0.67 13.25
CA GLY A 129 13.18 0.26 12.56
C GLY A 129 13.21 0.69 11.10
N PHE A 130 14.40 0.61 10.50
CA PHE A 130 14.66 1.22 9.18
C PHE A 130 15.57 0.34 8.32
N GLY A 131 15.09 -0.07 7.14
CA GLY A 131 15.87 -0.85 6.17
C GLY A 131 16.95 -0.05 5.44
N ALA A 132 18.02 -0.72 4.99
CA ALA A 132 19.19 -0.14 4.35
C ALA A 132 18.92 0.61 3.03
N GLN A 133 17.74 0.46 2.43
CA GLN A 133 17.31 1.18 1.22
C GLN A 133 16.80 2.60 1.51
N LEU A 134 16.38 2.90 2.74
CA LEU A 134 15.77 4.19 3.05
C LEU A 134 16.68 5.39 2.74
N PRO A 135 18.00 5.38 3.04
CA PRO A 135 18.89 6.49 2.69
C PRO A 135 18.91 6.82 1.20
N GLN A 136 18.83 5.77 0.38
CA GLN A 136 18.79 5.90 -1.07
C GLN A 136 17.46 6.54 -1.49
N ILE A 137 16.32 6.07 -1.00
CA ILE A 137 15.01 6.68 -1.30
C ILE A 137 14.98 8.17 -0.92
N ILE A 138 15.53 8.52 0.25
CA ILE A 138 15.64 9.91 0.73
C ILE A 138 16.53 10.74 -0.21
N ASN A 139 17.68 10.22 -0.60
CA ASN A 139 18.61 10.90 -1.50
C ASN A 139 17.99 11.11 -2.89
N ASP A 140 17.39 10.05 -3.43
CA ASP A 140 16.73 10.00 -4.73
C ASP A 140 15.57 11.00 -4.80
N ALA A 141 14.92 11.32 -3.69
CA ALA A 141 13.90 12.37 -3.58
C ALA A 141 14.44 13.80 -3.49
N GLY A 142 15.78 13.97 -3.45
CA GLY A 142 16.46 15.25 -3.29
C GLY A 142 16.50 15.77 -1.84
N LEU A 143 16.17 14.92 -0.86
CA LEU A 143 16.16 15.28 0.55
C LEU A 143 17.58 15.17 1.16
N LEU A 144 17.75 15.76 2.35
CA LEU A 144 19.07 15.99 2.96
C LEU A 144 19.36 15.10 4.16
N GLY A 145 18.34 14.66 4.88
CA GLY A 145 18.57 13.86 6.07
C GLY A 145 17.38 13.20 6.71
N PHE A 146 17.67 12.47 7.77
CA PHE A 146 16.77 11.57 8.48
C PHE A 146 16.97 11.74 9.99
N SER A 147 15.88 11.68 10.76
CA SER A 147 15.98 11.67 12.23
C SER A 147 14.97 10.73 12.88
N THR A 148 15.39 10.13 13.99
CA THR A 148 14.56 9.23 14.80
C THR A 148 14.97 9.25 16.28
N GLN A 149 14.04 8.85 17.16
CA GLN A 149 14.34 8.46 18.54
C GLN A 149 14.13 6.96 18.79
N LYS A 150 13.41 6.25 17.90
CA LYS A 150 12.90 4.91 18.19
C LYS A 150 13.99 3.88 18.45
N LEU A 151 15.18 4.06 17.90
CA LEU A 151 16.31 3.16 18.13
C LEU A 151 16.75 3.09 19.60
N SER A 152 16.43 4.09 20.44
CA SER A 152 16.68 4.03 21.88
C SER A 152 15.81 3.02 22.62
N TRP A 153 14.76 2.50 21.98
CA TRP A 153 13.86 1.47 22.54
C TRP A 153 14.35 0.04 22.33
N GLY A 154 15.43 -0.15 21.57
CA GLY A 154 16.01 -1.47 21.33
C GLY A 154 16.43 -1.65 19.87
N SER A 155 17.61 -1.14 19.53
CA SER A 155 18.22 -1.36 18.22
C SER A 155 18.88 -2.74 18.14
N ALA A 156 18.63 -3.45 17.05
CA ALA A 156 19.30 -4.72 16.73
C ALA A 156 20.80 -4.51 16.44
N TYR A 157 21.13 -3.34 15.90
CA TYR A 157 22.51 -2.94 15.59
C TYR A 157 23.02 -1.90 16.60
N PRO A 158 24.33 -1.88 16.93
CA PRO A 158 24.91 -0.78 17.69
C PRO A 158 24.69 0.56 16.99
N ILE A 159 24.32 1.60 17.76
CA ILE A 159 24.16 2.96 17.22
C ILE A 159 25.55 3.51 16.86
N PRO A 160 25.84 3.73 15.57
CA PRO A 160 27.19 4.03 15.09
C PRO A 160 27.63 5.47 15.40
N PHE A 161 26.66 6.38 15.56
CA PHE A 161 26.85 7.79 15.88
C PHE A 161 25.49 8.41 16.25
N ASP A 162 25.49 9.54 16.94
CA ASP A 162 24.26 10.31 17.18
C ASP A 162 23.91 11.23 15.99
N LEU A 163 24.93 11.78 15.31
CA LEU A 163 24.82 12.59 14.09
C LEU A 163 25.97 12.25 13.12
N GLY A 164 25.64 11.89 11.88
CA GLY A 164 26.62 11.43 10.88
C GLY A 164 26.01 11.25 9.50
N MET A 165 26.65 10.44 8.65
CA MET A 165 26.13 10.09 7.31
C MET A 165 25.64 8.65 7.28
N TRP A 166 24.41 8.45 6.80
CA TRP A 166 23.86 7.14 6.52
C TRP A 166 23.90 6.86 5.02
N VAL A 167 24.49 5.72 4.66
CA VAL A 167 24.85 5.34 3.30
C VAL A 167 23.88 4.26 2.81
N GLY A 168 23.24 4.52 1.67
CA GLY A 168 22.33 3.61 0.99
C GLY A 168 23.04 2.44 0.30
N ALA A 169 22.26 1.52 -0.23
CA ALA A 169 22.77 0.34 -0.94
C ALA A 169 23.64 0.72 -2.16
N ASP A 170 23.21 1.74 -2.89
CA ASP A 170 23.87 2.35 -4.05
C ASP A 170 25.11 3.19 -3.73
N GLY A 171 25.38 3.45 -2.44
CA GLY A 171 26.50 4.26 -1.97
C GLY A 171 26.20 5.75 -1.85
N ASN A 172 24.99 6.21 -2.19
CA ASN A 172 24.57 7.58 -1.92
C ASN A 172 24.36 7.78 -0.41
N GLU A 173 24.57 9.01 0.07
CA GLU A 173 24.54 9.30 1.51
C GLU A 173 23.64 10.49 1.85
N ILE A 174 23.01 10.39 3.03
CA ILE A 174 22.18 11.44 3.64
C ILE A 174 22.65 11.68 5.07
N GLY A 175 22.38 12.87 5.62
CA GLY A 175 22.66 13.12 7.03
C GLY A 175 21.68 12.36 7.92
N ALA A 176 22.13 11.75 9.00
CA ALA A 176 21.27 11.01 9.91
C ALA A 176 21.47 11.42 11.37
N SER A 177 20.37 11.55 12.10
CA SER A 177 20.33 11.69 13.55
C SER A 177 19.63 10.47 14.16
N PHE A 178 20.41 9.45 14.52
CA PHE A 178 19.88 8.17 15.03
C PHE A 178 19.46 8.22 16.51
N ASN A 179 19.90 9.25 17.23
CA ASN A 179 19.57 9.46 18.63
C ASN A 179 19.22 10.93 18.85
N ALA A 180 18.04 11.32 18.37
CA ALA A 180 17.55 12.69 18.51
C ALA A 180 16.99 12.99 19.92
N LYS A 181 17.13 12.09 20.90
CA LYS A 181 16.38 12.10 22.18
C LYS A 181 14.87 11.98 21.97
N SER A 182 14.17 11.65 23.06
CA SER A 182 12.72 11.50 23.03
C SER A 182 12.07 12.80 22.59
N TYR A 183 11.07 12.72 21.71
CA TYR A 183 10.19 13.86 21.43
C TYR A 183 9.41 14.34 22.67
N ARG A 184 9.41 13.57 23.78
CA ARG A 184 8.86 13.97 25.09
C ARG A 184 9.88 14.61 26.02
N TYR A 185 11.10 14.85 25.55
CA TYR A 185 12.15 15.41 26.38
C TYR A 185 11.76 16.82 26.87
N LYS A 186 12.06 17.09 28.14
CA LYS A 186 11.79 18.37 28.80
C LYS A 186 13.12 19.00 29.19
N LEU A 187 13.21 20.31 29.02
CA LEU A 187 14.37 21.12 29.33
C LEU A 187 14.08 21.99 30.55
N ASP A 188 15.01 21.99 31.49
CA ASP A 188 15.01 22.82 32.70
C ASP A 188 16.31 23.64 32.75
N GLY A 189 16.18 24.96 32.96
CA GLY A 189 17.30 25.91 32.94
C GLY A 189 17.96 26.11 31.56
N ASP A 190 19.17 26.67 31.55
CA ASP A 190 19.92 26.91 30.30
C ASP A 190 20.26 25.58 29.62
N VAL A 191 19.86 25.41 28.35
CA VAL A 191 20.17 24.26 27.49
C VAL A 191 21.66 23.92 27.48
N ARG A 192 22.55 24.89 27.68
CA ARG A 192 24.01 24.65 27.75
C ARG A 192 24.46 23.86 28.97
N ALA A 193 23.65 23.85 30.04
CA ALA A 193 23.89 23.12 31.27
C ALA A 193 23.23 21.73 31.25
N ASP A 194 22.41 21.44 30.24
CA ASP A 194 21.77 20.13 30.10
C ASP A 194 22.82 19.04 29.88
N LEU A 195 22.81 18.02 30.75
CA LEU A 195 23.80 16.95 30.70
C LEU A 195 23.77 16.20 29.38
N SER A 196 22.57 15.97 28.81
CA SER A 196 22.44 15.24 27.56
C SER A 196 23.04 16.00 26.38
N VAL A 197 22.91 17.33 26.39
CA VAL A 197 23.54 18.23 25.42
C VAL A 197 25.06 18.25 25.60
N ILE A 198 25.56 18.37 26.84
CA ILE A 198 27.01 18.37 27.13
C ILE A 198 27.64 17.04 26.70
N ASP A 199 27.04 15.92 27.10
CA ASP A 199 27.51 14.58 26.79
C ASP A 199 27.47 14.31 25.29
N GLY A 200 26.37 14.69 24.62
CA GLY A 200 26.24 14.54 23.18
C GLY A 200 27.27 15.38 22.42
N ILE A 201 27.54 16.63 22.86
CA ILE A 201 28.57 17.48 22.25
C ILE A 201 29.96 16.89 22.48
N ASN A 202 30.26 16.38 23.68
CA ASN A 202 31.54 15.74 23.98
C ASN A 202 31.73 14.45 23.18
N LYS A 203 30.68 13.64 23.05
CA LYS A 203 30.67 12.43 22.23
C LYS A 203 30.91 12.77 20.75
N ALA A 204 30.13 13.69 20.18
CA ALA A 204 30.31 14.14 18.81
C ALA A 204 31.70 14.75 18.57
N TYR A 205 32.23 15.49 19.56
CA TYR A 205 33.58 16.02 19.52
C TYR A 205 34.64 14.92 19.45
N ILE A 206 34.48 13.81 20.18
CA ILE A 206 35.39 12.66 20.09
C ILE A 206 35.22 11.93 18.76
N GLU A 207 33.99 11.58 18.39
CA GLU A 207 33.66 10.79 17.19
C GLU A 207 34.06 11.50 15.87
N THR A 208 34.06 12.82 15.86
CA THR A 208 34.41 13.64 14.69
C THR A 208 35.85 14.14 14.71
N ASN A 209 36.68 13.63 15.64
CA ASN A 209 38.05 14.08 15.87
C ASN A 209 38.16 15.61 16.03
N MET A 210 37.32 16.14 16.92
CA MET A 210 37.23 17.52 17.38
C MET A 210 36.59 18.50 16.38
N LYS A 211 35.92 18.02 15.32
CA LYS A 211 35.54 18.86 14.17
C LYS A 211 34.05 19.22 14.05
N LEU A 212 33.13 18.47 14.65
CA LEU A 212 31.70 18.75 14.66
C LEU A 212 31.09 18.57 16.07
N PRO A 213 31.36 19.50 17.02
CA PRO A 213 30.80 19.45 18.38
C PRO A 213 29.31 19.86 18.40
N TRP A 214 28.47 19.09 17.71
CA TRP A 214 27.05 19.40 17.51
C TRP A 214 26.16 18.30 18.07
N VAL A 215 24.99 18.71 18.57
CA VAL A 215 23.89 17.80 18.90
C VAL A 215 22.60 18.26 18.23
N ASN A 216 21.75 17.29 17.91
CA ASN A 216 20.40 17.51 17.41
C ASN A 216 19.44 16.82 18.37
N HIS A 217 18.64 17.60 19.10
CA HIS A 217 17.75 17.07 20.14
C HIS A 217 16.31 17.54 19.94
N LEU A 218 15.39 16.59 20.05
CA LEU A 218 13.96 16.82 20.12
C LEU A 218 13.60 17.26 21.54
N TYR A 219 12.59 18.13 21.65
CA TYR A 219 11.90 18.42 22.90
C TYR A 219 10.43 18.73 22.59
N GLY A 220 9.52 18.30 23.45
CA GLY A 220 8.12 18.30 23.06
C GLY A 220 7.19 17.45 23.90
N THR A 221 6.07 17.09 23.26
CA THR A 221 5.11 16.08 23.70
C THR A 221 4.95 15.04 22.61
N GLY A 222 4.23 13.95 22.88
CA GLY A 222 3.97 13.00 21.83
C GLY A 222 2.84 12.01 22.07
N ASP A 223 2.67 11.15 21.08
CA ASP A 223 1.57 10.23 20.81
C ASP A 223 0.27 11.00 20.50
N TRP A 224 -0.24 11.83 21.41
CA TRP A 224 -1.53 12.55 21.20
C TRP A 224 -1.37 14.02 20.78
N GLY A 225 -0.19 14.44 20.31
CA GLY A 225 0.09 15.83 19.95
C GLY A 225 0.26 16.77 21.15
N GLY A 226 -0.26 18.00 21.03
CA GLY A 226 -0.10 19.07 22.02
C GLY A 226 1.04 20.02 21.69
N SER A 227 1.82 20.43 22.68
CA SER A 227 2.98 21.30 22.51
C SER A 227 4.07 20.94 23.52
N PRO A 228 5.35 21.30 23.28
CA PRO A 228 6.35 21.31 24.34
C PRO A 228 5.83 22.08 25.57
N THR A 229 6.35 21.73 26.75
CA THR A 229 6.01 22.50 27.96
C THR A 229 6.46 23.95 27.81
N GLU A 230 5.66 24.87 28.33
CA GLU A 230 5.98 26.30 28.31
C GLU A 230 7.35 26.59 28.91
N GLU A 231 7.71 25.89 30.00
CA GLU A 231 9.01 25.98 30.65
C GLU A 231 10.15 25.62 29.69
N SER A 232 10.05 24.50 28.96
CA SER A 232 11.07 24.12 27.97
C SER A 232 11.18 25.13 26.83
N VAL A 233 10.06 25.69 26.35
CA VAL A 233 10.07 26.73 25.31
C VAL A 233 10.73 28.01 25.82
N LYS A 234 10.37 28.45 27.03
CA LYS A 234 10.99 29.59 27.71
C LYS A 234 12.50 29.41 27.83
N ASN A 235 12.94 28.25 28.33
CA ASN A 235 14.34 27.93 28.54
C ASN A 235 15.14 27.96 27.22
N VAL A 236 14.60 27.39 26.14
CA VAL A 236 15.23 27.47 24.81
C VAL A 236 15.27 28.90 24.29
N ASP A 237 14.18 29.68 24.41
CA ASP A 237 14.11 31.07 23.97
C ASP A 237 15.14 31.95 24.71
N GLU A 238 15.27 31.77 26.04
CA GLU A 238 16.26 32.46 26.87
C GLU A 238 17.69 32.07 26.49
N SER A 239 17.98 30.77 26.31
CA SER A 239 19.28 30.29 25.84
C SER A 239 19.65 30.84 24.46
N VAL A 240 18.68 30.95 23.55
CA VAL A 240 18.88 31.57 22.22
C VAL A 240 19.20 33.06 22.34
N ARG A 241 18.50 33.82 23.20
CA ARG A 241 18.81 35.24 23.45
C ARG A 241 20.22 35.41 24.05
N ALA A 242 20.64 34.50 24.91
CA ALA A 242 21.97 34.49 25.54
C ALA A 242 23.12 34.15 24.57
N ASN A 243 22.83 33.68 23.35
CA ASN A 243 23.88 33.43 22.34
C ASN A 243 24.74 34.65 22.02
N LYS A 244 24.18 35.86 22.16
CA LYS A 244 24.89 37.13 21.95
C LYS A 244 26.10 37.27 22.89
N ASP A 245 26.00 36.67 24.08
CA ASP A 245 27.00 36.75 25.14
C ASP A 245 27.95 35.52 25.14
N ASN A 246 27.60 34.43 24.43
CA ASN A 246 28.40 33.19 24.39
C ASN A 246 28.67 32.68 22.96
N LYS A 247 29.71 33.21 22.31
CA LYS A 247 30.09 32.82 20.94
C LYS A 247 30.68 31.41 20.80
N LEU A 248 31.08 30.77 21.91
CA LEU A 248 31.71 29.45 21.91
C LEU A 248 30.70 28.30 22.00
N PHE A 249 29.50 28.56 22.53
CA PHE A 249 28.42 27.59 22.61
C PHE A 249 27.07 28.23 22.25
N GLN A 250 26.59 27.89 21.05
CA GLN A 250 25.35 28.39 20.48
C GLN A 250 24.20 27.39 20.67
N VAL A 251 23.04 27.90 21.09
CA VAL A 251 21.78 27.15 21.16
C VAL A 251 20.86 27.66 20.05
N ILE A 252 20.28 26.77 19.27
CA ILE A 252 19.42 27.15 18.13
C ILE A 252 18.07 26.49 18.31
N SER A 253 17.00 27.29 18.41
CA SER A 253 15.64 26.80 18.16
C SER A 253 15.50 26.50 16.68
N ALA A 254 15.52 25.21 16.32
CA ALA A 254 15.86 24.75 15.00
C ALA A 254 14.65 24.20 14.24
N ARG A 255 14.67 24.40 12.91
CA ARG A 255 13.92 23.53 12.00
C ARG A 255 14.56 22.15 12.01
N SER A 256 13.76 21.09 11.85
CA SER A 256 14.23 19.70 11.81
C SER A 256 15.34 19.46 10.77
N ASP A 257 15.23 20.11 9.59
CA ASP A 257 16.19 19.97 8.48
C ASP A 257 17.49 20.80 8.62
N LYS A 258 17.60 21.64 9.66
CA LYS A 258 18.64 22.68 9.74
C LYS A 258 20.03 22.07 9.87
N VAL A 259 20.16 21.04 10.71
CA VAL A 259 21.43 20.37 10.98
C VAL A 259 21.96 19.67 9.73
N PHE A 260 21.10 19.03 8.93
CA PHE A 260 21.50 18.33 7.69
C PHE A 260 21.91 19.30 6.58
N THR A 261 21.23 20.44 6.48
CA THR A 261 21.65 21.53 5.57
C THR A 261 23.07 22.01 5.89
N LYS A 262 23.45 22.02 7.17
CA LYS A 262 24.82 22.34 7.59
C LYS A 262 25.76 21.17 7.28
N LEU A 263 25.42 19.95 7.66
CA LEU A 263 26.24 18.75 7.45
C LEU A 263 26.65 18.56 5.97
N LYS A 264 25.69 18.72 5.03
CA LYS A 264 25.97 18.61 3.58
C LYS A 264 27.02 19.61 3.08
N ARG A 265 27.08 20.82 3.65
CA ARG A 265 28.11 21.82 3.28
C ARG A 265 29.51 21.42 3.75
N TYR A 266 29.64 20.71 4.87
CA TYR A 266 30.92 20.25 5.37
C TYR A 266 31.45 19.03 4.61
N ASN A 267 30.54 18.19 4.11
CA ASN A 267 30.89 17.00 3.33
C ASN A 267 31.51 17.33 1.96
N ASN A 268 31.05 18.38 1.28
CA ASN A 268 31.48 18.76 -0.08
C ASN A 268 32.84 19.52 -0.16
N GLY A 269 33.81 19.20 0.71
CA GLY A 269 35.20 19.66 0.54
C GLY A 269 35.60 20.96 1.24
N ALA A 270 34.89 21.41 2.29
CA ALA A 270 35.21 22.70 2.90
C ALA A 270 36.35 22.68 3.95
N ASN A 271 36.61 21.59 4.70
CA ASN A 271 37.46 21.72 5.91
C ASN A 271 38.22 20.46 6.38
N GLY A 272 38.35 19.39 5.57
CA GLY A 272 39.04 18.15 6.01
C GLY A 272 38.43 17.51 7.27
N VAL A 273 37.10 17.62 7.42
CA VAL A 273 36.35 17.17 8.61
C VAL A 273 35.99 15.69 8.51
N PHE A 274 36.29 14.91 9.55
CA PHE A 274 35.84 13.53 9.64
C PHE A 274 34.38 13.51 10.11
N ILE A 275 33.52 12.85 9.34
CA ILE A 275 32.10 12.63 9.65
C ILE A 275 31.90 11.11 9.70
N PRO A 276 31.38 10.53 10.79
CA PRO A 276 31.17 9.10 10.87
C PRO A 276 30.13 8.66 9.83
N ARG A 277 30.35 7.47 9.24
CA ARG A 277 29.52 6.90 8.18
C ARG A 277 29.05 5.51 8.57
N TYR A 278 27.82 5.17 8.20
CA TYR A 278 27.26 3.84 8.41
C TYR A 278 26.53 3.35 7.16
N LYS A 279 26.78 2.11 6.75
CA LYS A 279 26.06 1.43 5.66
C LYS A 279 25.39 0.19 6.24
N GLY A 280 24.07 0.09 6.12
CA GLY A 280 23.31 -1.06 6.63
C GLY A 280 21.98 -0.68 7.25
N ASP A 281 21.34 -1.71 7.79
CA ASP A 281 20.05 -1.68 8.46
C ASP A 281 20.12 -1.00 9.84
N MET A 282 19.00 -0.41 10.27
CA MET A 282 18.76 0.05 11.64
C MET A 282 17.44 -0.55 12.14
N LEU A 283 17.36 -1.88 12.16
CA LEU A 283 16.19 -2.62 12.65
C LEU A 283 16.10 -2.61 14.18
N MET A 284 14.91 -2.89 14.68
CA MET A 284 14.67 -3.11 16.11
C MET A 284 14.88 -4.58 16.48
N THR A 285 15.26 -4.84 17.74
CA THR A 285 15.47 -6.22 18.22
C THR A 285 14.17 -6.99 18.40
N ASN A 286 13.31 -6.53 19.32
CA ASN A 286 12.05 -7.18 19.63
C ASN A 286 10.85 -6.28 19.26
N HIS A 287 10.88 -5.01 19.66
CA HIS A 287 9.77 -4.05 19.54
C HIS A 287 9.60 -3.57 18.09
N GLY A 288 9.02 -4.41 17.25
CA GLY A 288 8.93 -4.24 15.79
C GLY A 288 8.91 -5.57 15.05
N ALA A 289 9.44 -6.65 15.66
CA ALA A 289 9.46 -7.99 15.06
C ALA A 289 8.06 -8.53 14.75
N GLY A 290 7.09 -8.31 15.65
CA GLY A 290 5.70 -8.71 15.45
C GLY A 290 4.99 -7.88 14.37
N CYS A 291 5.42 -6.63 14.18
CA CYS A 291 4.80 -5.68 13.26
C CYS A 291 4.89 -6.13 11.80
N TYR A 292 5.88 -6.95 11.43
CA TYR A 292 6.03 -7.47 10.07
C TYR A 292 4.88 -8.41 9.65
N THR A 293 4.20 -9.05 10.62
CA THR A 293 3.16 -10.05 10.36
C THR A 293 1.78 -9.64 10.87
N SER A 294 1.70 -8.89 11.98
CA SER A 294 0.45 -8.55 12.65
C SER A 294 -0.59 -7.89 11.73
N ARG A 295 -1.87 -8.31 11.72
CA ARG A 295 -2.89 -7.79 10.78
C ARG A 295 -2.56 -8.14 9.33
N THR A 296 -2.60 -9.43 9.04
CA THR A 296 -2.31 -10.01 7.73
C THR A 296 -3.15 -9.38 6.61
N GLN A 297 -4.43 -9.07 6.88
CA GLN A 297 -5.33 -8.48 5.90
C GLN A 297 -4.92 -7.07 5.50
N SER A 298 -4.39 -6.26 6.42
CA SER A 298 -3.88 -4.92 6.09
C SER A 298 -2.73 -5.00 5.09
N LYS A 299 -1.78 -5.92 5.32
CA LYS A 299 -0.67 -6.17 4.37
C LYS A 299 -1.15 -6.68 3.01
N ARG A 300 -2.17 -7.55 3.00
CA ARG A 300 -2.77 -8.10 1.78
C ARG A 300 -3.41 -7.01 0.93
N LEU A 301 -4.21 -6.14 1.57
CA LEU A 301 -4.90 -5.03 0.91
C LEU A 301 -3.93 -3.94 0.45
N ASP A 302 -2.90 -3.63 1.24
CA ASP A 302 -1.83 -2.71 0.85
C ASP A 302 -1.12 -3.21 -0.43
N TYR A 303 -0.71 -4.49 -0.44
CA TYR A 303 -0.13 -5.12 -1.62
C TYR A 303 -1.07 -5.08 -2.84
N GLN A 304 -2.34 -5.43 -2.69
CA GLN A 304 -3.32 -5.39 -3.78
C GLN A 304 -3.51 -3.96 -4.31
N SER A 305 -3.58 -2.98 -3.42
CA SER A 305 -3.63 -1.55 -3.76
C SER A 305 -2.42 -1.12 -4.58
N GLU A 306 -1.20 -1.50 -4.19
CA GLU A 306 0.00 -1.17 -4.95
C GLU A 306 0.03 -1.84 -6.33
N GLN A 307 -0.38 -3.11 -6.44
CA GLN A 307 -0.37 -3.83 -7.73
C GLN A 307 -1.38 -3.25 -8.73
N ILE A 308 -2.59 -2.91 -8.26
CA ILE A 308 -3.61 -2.31 -9.12
C ILE A 308 -3.23 -0.88 -9.52
N ALA A 309 -2.62 -0.11 -8.61
CA ALA A 309 -2.16 1.25 -8.90
C ALA A 309 -1.09 1.25 -10.00
N HIS A 310 -0.11 0.35 -9.92
CA HIS A 310 0.93 0.20 -10.97
C HIS A 310 0.31 -0.12 -12.34
N SER A 311 -0.66 -1.04 -12.37
CA SER A 311 -1.34 -1.43 -13.61
C SER A 311 -2.22 -0.31 -14.18
N ALA A 312 -2.92 0.41 -13.31
CA ALA A 312 -3.74 1.57 -13.67
C ALA A 312 -2.87 2.71 -14.23
N GLU A 313 -1.74 3.02 -13.62
CA GLU A 313 -0.85 4.08 -14.10
C GLU A 313 -0.23 3.75 -15.45
N PHE A 314 0.22 2.51 -15.66
CA PHE A 314 0.71 2.06 -16.96
C PHE A 314 -0.34 2.29 -18.05
N THR A 315 -1.55 1.76 -17.86
CA THR A 315 -2.61 1.78 -18.87
C THR A 315 -3.16 3.19 -19.09
N CYS A 316 -3.35 3.97 -18.03
CA CYS A 316 -3.74 5.38 -18.13
C CYS A 316 -2.68 6.21 -18.86
N SER A 317 -1.40 5.99 -18.57
CA SER A 317 -0.31 6.70 -19.25
C SER A 317 -0.23 6.34 -20.71
N PHE A 318 -0.34 5.05 -21.03
CA PHE A 318 -0.34 4.59 -22.42
C PHE A 318 -1.52 5.18 -23.19
N ALA A 319 -2.72 5.13 -22.62
CA ALA A 319 -3.93 5.67 -23.23
C ALA A 319 -3.84 7.19 -23.45
N SER A 320 -3.29 7.92 -22.48
CA SER A 320 -3.06 9.37 -22.59
C SER A 320 -2.08 9.73 -23.69
N LEU A 321 -0.97 8.99 -23.80
CA LEU A 321 -0.01 9.23 -24.87
C LEU A 321 -0.57 8.86 -26.25
N CYS A 322 -1.44 7.86 -26.34
CA CYS A 322 -2.20 7.54 -27.56
C CYS A 322 -3.33 8.53 -27.88
N GLY A 323 -3.63 9.48 -26.99
CA GLY A 323 -4.76 10.42 -27.18
C GLY A 323 -6.13 9.74 -27.10
N THR A 324 -6.22 8.56 -26.47
CA THR A 324 -7.46 7.79 -26.31
C THR A 324 -8.17 8.04 -24.98
N TYR A 325 -7.46 8.57 -23.98
CA TYR A 325 -7.96 8.78 -22.63
C TYR A 325 -7.23 9.95 -21.94
N ASP A 326 -7.91 10.76 -21.15
CA ASP A 326 -7.24 11.81 -20.36
C ASP A 326 -6.58 11.18 -19.12
N TYR A 327 -5.29 11.41 -18.87
CA TYR A 327 -4.63 10.89 -17.68
C TYR A 327 -5.34 11.37 -16.38
N PRO A 328 -5.90 10.48 -15.54
CA PRO A 328 -6.80 10.83 -14.45
C PRO A 328 -6.03 11.16 -13.16
N LYS A 329 -5.10 12.13 -13.25
CA LYS A 329 -4.14 12.46 -12.16
C LYS A 329 -4.80 12.64 -10.80
N GLU A 330 -5.90 13.40 -10.74
CA GLU A 330 -6.60 13.68 -9.48
C GLU A 330 -7.17 12.41 -8.84
N ASN A 331 -7.75 11.51 -9.63
CA ASN A 331 -8.33 10.26 -9.13
C ASN A 331 -7.24 9.30 -8.65
N LEU A 332 -6.15 9.17 -9.40
CA LEU A 332 -5.00 8.34 -9.01
C LEU A 332 -4.34 8.87 -7.73
N ASN A 333 -4.14 10.19 -7.62
CA ASN A 333 -3.55 10.79 -6.42
C ASN A 333 -4.47 10.65 -5.20
N LYS A 334 -5.80 10.77 -5.36
CA LYS A 334 -6.75 10.52 -4.27
C LYS A 334 -6.71 9.07 -3.78
N ALA A 335 -6.69 8.11 -4.69
CA ALA A 335 -6.57 6.70 -4.34
C ALA A 335 -5.23 6.39 -3.65
N TRP A 336 -4.10 6.94 -4.15
CA TRP A 336 -2.81 6.83 -3.49
C TRP A 336 -2.79 7.43 -2.08
N LYS A 337 -3.28 8.66 -1.90
CA LYS A 337 -3.37 9.31 -0.58
C LYS A 337 -4.21 8.49 0.40
N ARG A 338 -5.34 7.94 -0.07
CA ARG A 338 -6.22 7.09 0.74
C ARG A 338 -5.52 5.80 1.16
N SER A 339 -4.68 5.19 0.32
CA SER A 339 -3.89 4.01 0.72
C SER A 339 -2.72 4.38 1.64
N ILE A 340 -1.96 5.43 1.32
CA ILE A 340 -0.76 5.85 2.07
C ILE A 340 -1.08 6.25 3.51
N LYS A 341 -2.24 6.87 3.78
CA LYS A 341 -2.58 7.23 5.16
C LYS A 341 -2.72 6.00 6.09
N HIS A 342 -2.96 4.80 5.54
CA HIS A 342 -3.01 3.54 6.27
C HIS A 342 -1.68 2.79 6.30
N GLN A 343 -0.67 3.29 5.56
CA GLN A 343 0.73 2.91 5.75
C GLN A 343 1.35 3.57 6.99
N PHE A 344 0.55 4.28 7.79
CA PHE A 344 0.95 4.87 9.07
C PHE A 344 1.57 3.82 10.00
N HIS A 345 2.60 4.20 10.76
CA HIS A 345 3.41 3.25 11.51
C HIS A 345 2.67 2.52 12.64
N ASP A 346 1.49 2.97 13.08
CA ASP A 346 0.63 2.23 14.01
C ASP A 346 -0.59 1.54 13.35
N ASP A 347 -0.81 1.76 12.05
CA ASP A 347 -1.91 1.16 11.31
C ASP A 347 -1.42 -0.10 10.59
N ILE A 348 -0.54 0.06 9.58
CA ILE A 348 -0.06 -1.07 8.78
C ILE A 348 0.68 -2.11 9.61
N THR A 349 1.23 -1.75 10.77
CA THR A 349 1.97 -2.63 11.68
C THR A 349 1.08 -3.47 12.59
N GLY A 350 -0.23 -3.18 12.63
CA GLY A 350 -1.20 -3.96 13.39
C GLY A 350 -1.21 -3.67 14.89
N THR A 351 -1.00 -2.41 15.27
CA THR A 351 -0.80 -1.97 16.66
C THR A 351 -1.88 -1.02 17.22
N SER A 352 -2.89 -0.69 16.41
CA SER A 352 -4.06 0.14 16.72
C SER A 352 -5.33 -0.63 17.14
N LEU A 353 -6.41 0.12 17.43
CA LEU A 353 -7.77 -0.37 17.68
C LEU A 353 -8.39 -1.14 16.51
N MET A 354 -9.36 -2.00 16.80
CA MET A 354 -10.15 -2.72 15.79
C MET A 354 -10.88 -1.79 14.80
N GLU A 355 -11.42 -0.67 15.29
CA GLU A 355 -12.13 0.32 14.47
C GLU A 355 -11.21 0.98 13.43
N VAL A 356 -9.94 1.21 13.79
CA VAL A 356 -8.93 1.76 12.88
C VAL A 356 -8.74 0.86 11.66
N TYR A 357 -8.66 -0.46 11.85
CA TYR A 357 -8.52 -1.39 10.72
C TYR A 357 -9.79 -1.51 9.89
N ASN A 358 -10.97 -1.38 10.49
CA ASN A 358 -12.22 -1.34 9.72
C ASN A 358 -12.23 -0.13 8.78
N ASP A 359 -11.83 1.04 9.27
CA ASP A 359 -11.67 2.24 8.43
C ASP A 359 -10.58 2.06 7.37
N ALA A 360 -9.46 1.43 7.74
CA ALA A 360 -8.35 1.15 6.83
C ALA A 360 -8.73 0.21 5.70
N TRP A 361 -9.38 -0.91 6.01
CA TRP A 361 -9.79 -1.90 5.02
C TRP A 361 -10.81 -1.32 4.06
N ASP A 362 -11.80 -0.59 4.57
CA ASP A 362 -12.80 0.14 3.76
C ASP A 362 -12.14 1.13 2.79
N ASP A 363 -11.11 1.84 3.25
CA ASP A 363 -10.35 2.79 2.43
C ASP A 363 -9.46 2.09 1.39
N TYR A 364 -8.79 1.00 1.74
CA TYR A 364 -8.06 0.20 0.76
C TYR A 364 -8.99 -0.35 -0.33
N TYR A 365 -10.15 -0.90 0.03
CA TYR A 365 -11.14 -1.36 -0.97
C TYR A 365 -11.63 -0.23 -1.86
N SER A 366 -11.90 0.96 -1.29
CA SER A 366 -12.29 2.15 -2.04
C SER A 366 -11.20 2.60 -3.02
N SER A 367 -9.92 2.57 -2.60
CA SER A 367 -8.78 2.86 -3.47
C SER A 367 -8.62 1.84 -4.59
N ILE A 368 -8.72 0.55 -4.28
CA ILE A 368 -8.62 -0.51 -5.28
C ILE A 368 -9.75 -0.38 -6.31
N ALA A 369 -10.99 -0.13 -5.87
CA ALA A 369 -12.13 0.09 -6.75
C ALA A 369 -11.94 1.31 -7.67
N GLN A 370 -11.37 2.40 -7.14
CA GLN A 370 -11.06 3.59 -7.92
C GLN A 370 -9.95 3.34 -8.95
N PHE A 371 -8.85 2.67 -8.57
CA PHE A 371 -7.80 2.28 -9.52
C PHE A 371 -8.32 1.31 -10.58
N LYS A 372 -9.13 0.32 -10.18
CA LYS A 372 -9.79 -0.63 -11.08
C LYS A 372 -10.66 0.09 -12.11
N GLY A 373 -11.42 1.10 -11.71
CA GLY A 373 -12.25 1.90 -12.60
C GLY A 373 -11.45 2.62 -13.69
N GLU A 374 -10.36 3.29 -13.29
CA GLU A 374 -9.46 4.00 -14.22
C GLU A 374 -8.67 3.04 -15.13
N LEU A 375 -8.18 1.91 -14.58
CA LEU A 375 -7.55 0.82 -15.34
C LEU A 375 -8.50 0.28 -16.43
N THR A 376 -9.73 -0.07 -16.05
CA THR A 376 -10.71 -0.66 -16.97
C THR A 376 -11.03 0.31 -18.12
N SER A 377 -11.21 1.59 -17.79
CA SER A 377 -11.58 2.65 -18.74
C SER A 377 -10.44 2.99 -19.71
N SER A 378 -9.21 3.06 -19.21
CA SER A 378 -8.02 3.28 -20.04
C SER A 378 -7.68 2.08 -20.93
N LEU A 379 -7.81 0.85 -20.43
CA LEU A 379 -7.68 -0.36 -21.25
C LEU A 379 -8.72 -0.43 -22.37
N GLN A 380 -9.96 -0.05 -22.05
CA GLN A 380 -11.01 0.07 -23.05
C GLN A 380 -10.65 1.11 -24.11
N ALA A 381 -10.17 2.27 -23.69
CA ALA A 381 -9.78 3.35 -24.58
C ALA A 381 -8.67 2.94 -25.55
N ILE A 382 -7.65 2.23 -25.08
CA ILE A 382 -6.58 1.72 -25.95
C ILE A 382 -7.12 0.66 -26.90
N SER A 383 -7.93 -0.28 -26.39
CA SER A 383 -8.47 -1.40 -27.17
C SER A 383 -9.40 -0.94 -28.31
N ARG A 384 -10.09 0.21 -28.17
CA ARG A 384 -10.82 0.88 -29.28
C ARG A 384 -9.91 1.33 -30.43
N ASN A 385 -8.64 1.61 -30.13
CA ASN A 385 -7.62 1.99 -31.10
C ASN A 385 -6.78 0.78 -31.59
N MET A 386 -7.24 -0.46 -31.35
CA MET A 386 -6.62 -1.69 -31.85
C MET A 386 -7.50 -2.36 -32.91
N ASP A 387 -6.89 -3.09 -33.85
CA ASP A 387 -7.61 -3.86 -34.88
C ASP A 387 -8.21 -5.14 -34.28
N THR A 388 -9.52 -5.10 -34.05
CA THR A 388 -10.35 -6.24 -33.61
C THR A 388 -11.27 -6.77 -34.73
N SER A 389 -11.13 -6.26 -35.97
CA SER A 389 -12.02 -6.61 -37.10
C SER A 389 -11.93 -8.08 -37.52
N TRP A 390 -10.81 -8.74 -37.18
CA TRP A 390 -10.55 -10.16 -37.44
C TRP A 390 -11.28 -11.12 -36.50
N VAL A 391 -11.83 -10.62 -35.38
CA VAL A 391 -12.55 -11.43 -34.40
C VAL A 391 -13.87 -11.93 -35.02
N PRO A 392 -14.14 -13.25 -35.00
CA PRO A 392 -15.38 -13.80 -35.57
C PRO A 392 -16.65 -13.22 -34.91
N GLU A 393 -17.76 -13.17 -35.65
CA GLU A 393 -18.99 -12.52 -35.19
C GLU A 393 -19.64 -13.17 -33.96
N ASN A 394 -19.49 -14.49 -33.81
CA ASN A 394 -19.96 -15.26 -32.67
C ASN A 394 -18.93 -15.40 -31.53
N ALA A 395 -17.78 -14.74 -31.65
CA ALA A 395 -16.69 -14.77 -30.67
C ALA A 395 -16.73 -13.57 -29.72
N VAL A 396 -15.98 -13.67 -28.62
CA VAL A 396 -15.69 -12.57 -27.70
C VAL A 396 -14.22 -12.20 -27.83
N ALA A 397 -13.93 -10.91 -27.97
CA ALA A 397 -12.56 -10.42 -27.95
C ALA A 397 -12.14 -10.17 -26.50
N VAL A 398 -10.92 -10.58 -26.14
CA VAL A 398 -10.33 -10.36 -24.82
C VAL A 398 -8.97 -9.71 -25.01
N SER A 399 -8.75 -8.58 -24.34
CA SER A 399 -7.42 -7.99 -24.20
C SER A 399 -6.71 -8.58 -23.00
N VAL A 400 -5.41 -8.90 -23.15
CA VAL A 400 -4.52 -9.29 -22.06
C VAL A 400 -3.45 -8.21 -21.89
N SER A 401 -3.41 -7.58 -20.73
CA SER A 401 -2.47 -6.50 -20.40
C SER A 401 -1.30 -7.02 -19.58
N ASN A 402 -0.07 -6.73 -20.01
CA ASN A 402 1.16 -7.02 -19.30
C ASN A 402 1.75 -5.72 -18.72
N PRO A 403 1.64 -5.49 -17.40
CA PRO A 403 2.16 -4.28 -16.76
C PRO A 403 3.65 -4.40 -16.37
N THR A 404 4.40 -5.34 -16.96
CA THR A 404 5.81 -5.60 -16.60
C THR A 404 6.75 -5.42 -17.79
N GLN A 405 8.04 -5.28 -17.50
CA GLN A 405 9.05 -5.09 -18.52
C GLN A 405 9.41 -6.36 -19.31
N TYR A 406 8.98 -7.53 -18.84
CA TYR A 406 9.34 -8.81 -19.44
C TYR A 406 8.27 -9.24 -20.44
N ARG A 407 8.68 -9.91 -21.52
CA ARG A 407 7.74 -10.69 -22.32
C ARG A 407 7.29 -11.89 -21.51
N ARG A 408 5.97 -12.09 -21.39
CA ARG A 408 5.39 -13.15 -20.57
C ARG A 408 4.62 -14.13 -21.42
N ARG A 409 4.93 -15.41 -21.26
CA ARG A 409 4.12 -16.52 -21.77
C ARG A 409 3.55 -17.25 -20.56
N GLU A 410 2.28 -17.03 -20.28
CA GLU A 410 1.68 -17.37 -18.98
C GLU A 410 0.19 -17.65 -19.14
N SER A 411 -0.35 -18.49 -18.27
CA SER A 411 -1.77 -18.79 -18.24
C SER A 411 -2.54 -17.72 -17.49
N VAL A 412 -3.56 -17.18 -18.15
CA VAL A 412 -4.44 -16.13 -17.64
C VAL A 412 -5.86 -16.65 -17.58
N GLU A 413 -6.63 -16.17 -16.61
CA GLU A 413 -8.04 -16.52 -16.49
C GLU A 413 -8.89 -15.51 -17.28
N ALA A 414 -10.11 -15.88 -17.64
CA ALA A 414 -11.07 -14.93 -18.20
C ALA A 414 -12.50 -15.40 -17.94
N LYS A 415 -13.31 -14.51 -17.35
CA LYS A 415 -14.75 -14.59 -17.15
C LYS A 415 -15.42 -13.86 -18.29
N ILE A 416 -16.06 -14.62 -19.18
CA ILE A 416 -16.64 -14.08 -20.42
C ILE A 416 -18.05 -14.59 -20.65
N LYS A 417 -18.81 -13.84 -21.47
CA LYS A 417 -20.16 -14.21 -21.87
C LYS A 417 -20.29 -14.32 -23.38
N LEU A 418 -20.54 -15.54 -23.88
CA LEU A 418 -20.80 -15.76 -25.29
C LEU A 418 -22.26 -15.44 -25.68
N ASN A 419 -22.48 -15.11 -26.96
CA ASN A 419 -23.83 -14.94 -27.50
C ASN A 419 -24.56 -16.27 -27.72
N VAL A 420 -23.82 -17.37 -27.81
CA VAL A 420 -24.32 -18.73 -28.01
C VAL A 420 -24.01 -19.60 -26.80
N ASN A 421 -24.85 -20.61 -26.55
CA ASN A 421 -24.55 -21.65 -25.57
C ASN A 421 -23.87 -22.80 -26.34
N THR A 422 -22.64 -23.12 -25.96
CA THR A 422 -21.77 -24.09 -26.65
C THR A 422 -21.09 -24.94 -25.58
N PRO A 423 -20.74 -26.22 -25.82
CA PRO A 423 -20.12 -27.06 -24.80
C PRO A 423 -18.68 -26.61 -24.49
N PHE A 424 -17.92 -26.19 -25.50
CA PHE A 424 -16.52 -25.80 -25.37
C PHE A 424 -16.22 -24.44 -26.00
N VAL A 425 -15.00 -23.94 -25.76
CA VAL A 425 -14.46 -22.76 -26.43
C VAL A 425 -13.03 -23.06 -26.89
N LYS A 426 -12.62 -22.36 -27.95
CA LYS A 426 -11.21 -22.27 -28.38
C LYS A 426 -10.74 -20.83 -28.19
N VAL A 427 -9.46 -20.65 -27.93
CA VAL A 427 -8.84 -19.31 -27.88
C VAL A 427 -7.87 -19.21 -29.04
N ILE A 428 -8.02 -18.17 -29.87
CA ILE A 428 -7.19 -17.96 -31.06
C ILE A 428 -6.59 -16.55 -31.08
N ASP A 429 -5.42 -16.42 -31.70
CA ASP A 429 -4.84 -15.14 -32.09
C ASP A 429 -5.33 -14.68 -33.47
N LYS A 430 -4.83 -13.53 -33.94
CA LYS A 430 -5.15 -12.98 -35.27
C LYS A 430 -4.69 -13.88 -36.42
N GLN A 431 -3.64 -14.68 -36.21
CA GLN A 431 -3.14 -15.67 -37.17
C GLN A 431 -4.03 -16.93 -37.20
N LYS A 432 -5.12 -16.96 -36.42
CA LYS A 432 -6.04 -18.09 -36.23
C LYS A 432 -5.35 -19.30 -35.61
N LYS A 433 -4.22 -19.09 -34.93
CA LYS A 433 -3.55 -20.16 -34.19
C LYS A 433 -4.26 -20.36 -32.86
N GLU A 434 -4.68 -21.58 -32.60
CA GLU A 434 -5.22 -21.98 -31.30
C GLU A 434 -4.12 -21.98 -30.23
N VAL A 435 -4.43 -21.48 -29.04
CA VAL A 435 -3.55 -21.52 -27.87
C VAL A 435 -4.10 -22.50 -26.82
N PRO A 436 -3.23 -23.09 -25.97
CA PRO A 436 -3.67 -23.95 -24.87
C PRO A 436 -4.76 -23.25 -24.06
N SER A 437 -5.91 -23.89 -23.92
CA SER A 437 -7.05 -23.34 -23.18
C SER A 437 -7.87 -24.45 -22.52
N GLN A 438 -8.55 -24.11 -21.43
CA GLN A 438 -9.46 -24.99 -20.71
C GLN A 438 -10.60 -24.19 -20.05
N ILE A 439 -11.71 -24.87 -19.78
CA ILE A 439 -12.83 -24.33 -19.03
C ILE A 439 -12.66 -24.74 -17.56
N ILE A 440 -12.75 -23.77 -16.65
CA ILE A 440 -12.79 -23.99 -15.20
C ILE A 440 -14.22 -24.18 -14.75
N ASN A 441 -15.11 -23.28 -15.19
CA ASN A 441 -16.52 -23.31 -14.85
C ASN A 441 -17.38 -22.80 -16.01
N LYS A 442 -18.62 -23.28 -16.10
CA LYS A 442 -19.58 -22.88 -17.13
C LYS A 442 -21.00 -22.88 -16.58
N THR A 443 -21.65 -21.72 -16.67
CA THR A 443 -23.07 -21.57 -16.32
C THR A 443 -23.83 -20.95 -17.48
N GLY A 444 -24.56 -21.78 -18.24
CA GLY A 444 -25.26 -21.36 -19.44
C GLY A 444 -24.28 -20.80 -20.48
N LYS A 445 -24.37 -19.49 -20.76
CA LYS A 445 -23.51 -18.75 -21.70
C LYS A 445 -22.31 -18.05 -21.05
N HIS A 446 -22.15 -18.15 -19.73
CA HIS A 446 -21.02 -17.60 -19.00
C HIS A 446 -19.96 -18.69 -18.82
N PHE A 447 -18.71 -18.33 -19.10
CA PHE A 447 -17.55 -19.21 -19.04
C PHE A 447 -16.48 -18.57 -18.18
N GLU A 448 -15.90 -19.36 -17.29
CA GLU A 448 -14.64 -19.05 -16.63
C GLU A 448 -13.60 -19.98 -17.27
N ILE A 449 -12.63 -19.39 -17.94
CA ILE A 449 -11.61 -20.12 -18.71
C ILE A 449 -10.22 -19.77 -18.24
N VAL A 450 -9.26 -20.64 -18.55
CA VAL A 450 -7.83 -20.37 -18.46
C VAL A 450 -7.21 -20.62 -19.81
N PHE A 451 -6.34 -19.72 -20.28
CA PHE A 451 -5.60 -19.90 -21.54
C PHE A 451 -4.20 -19.32 -21.48
N GLN A 452 -3.28 -19.87 -22.27
CA GLN A 452 -1.91 -19.39 -22.33
C GLN A 452 -1.79 -18.17 -23.26
N ALA A 453 -1.48 -17.01 -22.69
CA ALA A 453 -1.21 -15.77 -23.41
C ALA A 453 0.30 -15.57 -23.61
N ASP A 454 0.70 -14.90 -24.69
CA ASP A 454 2.07 -14.44 -24.99
C ASP A 454 2.04 -12.93 -25.20
N VAL A 455 2.43 -12.18 -24.19
CA VAL A 455 2.26 -10.72 -24.14
C VAL A 455 3.63 -10.05 -23.98
N PRO A 456 4.04 -9.16 -24.92
CA PRO A 456 5.27 -8.39 -24.79
C PRO A 456 5.31 -7.46 -23.58
N SER A 457 6.48 -6.87 -23.36
CA SER A 457 6.74 -5.84 -22.33
C SER A 457 5.77 -4.66 -22.43
N PHE A 458 5.20 -4.24 -21.29
CA PHE A 458 4.30 -3.08 -21.18
C PHE A 458 3.32 -2.99 -22.35
N ALA A 459 2.62 -4.08 -22.60
CA ALA A 459 1.82 -4.27 -23.80
C ALA A 459 0.43 -4.82 -23.51
N ILE A 460 -0.46 -4.63 -24.48
CA ILE A 460 -1.80 -5.20 -24.54
C ILE A 460 -1.87 -6.07 -25.80
N HIS A 461 -2.38 -7.30 -25.66
CA HIS A 461 -2.57 -8.26 -26.76
C HIS A 461 -4.03 -8.73 -26.82
N ILE A 462 -4.64 -8.66 -28.00
CA ILE A 462 -6.01 -9.15 -28.25
C ILE A 462 -6.02 -10.63 -28.65
N TYR A 463 -6.88 -11.40 -27.98
CA TYR A 463 -7.28 -12.77 -28.32
C TYR A 463 -8.77 -12.85 -28.64
N ALA A 464 -9.18 -13.88 -29.39
CA ALA A 464 -10.58 -14.19 -29.64
C ALA A 464 -10.96 -15.52 -28.98
N ILE A 465 -12.02 -15.52 -28.19
CA ILE A 465 -12.62 -16.71 -27.61
C ILE A 465 -13.80 -17.10 -28.50
N VAL A 466 -13.65 -18.22 -29.20
CA VAL A 466 -14.57 -18.72 -30.21
C VAL A 466 -15.37 -19.91 -29.67
N PRO A 467 -16.69 -19.97 -29.92
CA PRO A 467 -17.50 -21.16 -29.62
C PRO A 467 -16.95 -22.42 -30.29
N SER A 468 -17.00 -23.55 -29.60
CA SER A 468 -16.57 -24.83 -30.14
C SER A 468 -17.40 -26.02 -29.64
N GLU A 469 -17.54 -27.02 -30.50
CA GLU A 469 -18.11 -28.34 -30.19
C GLU A 469 -17.06 -29.33 -29.67
N GLU A 470 -15.77 -28.98 -29.76
CA GLU A 470 -14.65 -29.84 -29.38
C GLU A 470 -13.82 -29.19 -28.28
N GLN A 471 -13.38 -30.01 -27.31
CA GLN A 471 -12.40 -29.59 -26.31
C GLN A 471 -11.03 -29.32 -26.97
N CYS A 472 -10.26 -28.37 -26.42
CA CYS A 472 -8.89 -28.10 -26.85
C CYS A 472 -8.03 -29.39 -26.85
N GLN A 473 -7.38 -29.68 -27.98
CA GLN A 473 -6.57 -30.88 -28.19
C GLN A 473 -5.05 -30.62 -28.11
N ILE A 474 -4.65 -29.38 -27.80
CA ILE A 474 -3.23 -29.04 -27.69
C ILE A 474 -2.63 -29.77 -26.49
N LYS A 475 -1.58 -30.54 -26.73
CA LYS A 475 -0.80 -31.19 -25.65
C LYS A 475 0.34 -30.28 -25.22
N THR A 476 0.54 -30.19 -23.91
CA THR A 476 1.63 -29.42 -23.29
C THR A 476 2.55 -30.34 -22.48
N ASP A 477 3.54 -29.76 -21.83
CA ASP A 477 4.50 -30.41 -20.92
C ASP A 477 3.88 -30.81 -19.56
N LEU A 478 2.62 -30.42 -19.31
CA LEU A 478 1.93 -30.62 -18.05
C LEU A 478 1.55 -32.08 -17.81
N LYS A 479 1.80 -32.55 -16.59
CA LYS A 479 1.33 -33.85 -16.09
C LYS A 479 0.88 -33.71 -14.65
N ILE A 480 -0.24 -34.36 -14.30
CA ILE A 480 -0.80 -34.33 -12.96
C ILE A 480 -1.31 -35.71 -12.55
N SER A 481 -1.16 -36.03 -11.27
CA SER A 481 -1.82 -37.15 -10.59
C SER A 481 -2.29 -36.68 -9.21
N GLY A 482 -2.92 -37.55 -8.41
CA GLY A 482 -3.45 -37.16 -7.10
C GLY A 482 -2.42 -36.55 -6.12
N HIS A 483 -1.13 -36.81 -6.32
CA HIS A 483 -0.05 -36.32 -5.44
C HIS A 483 1.14 -35.70 -6.18
N THR A 484 1.04 -35.51 -7.51
CA THR A 484 2.17 -35.08 -8.33
C THR A 484 1.74 -34.01 -9.32
N LEU A 485 2.54 -32.95 -9.46
CA LEU A 485 2.46 -32.01 -10.57
C LEU A 485 3.82 -31.95 -11.29
N GLU A 486 3.81 -31.87 -12.62
CA GLU A 486 5.03 -31.77 -13.41
C GLU A 486 4.81 -30.85 -14.63
N ASN A 487 5.78 -29.99 -14.93
CA ASN A 487 5.91 -29.27 -16.21
C ASN A 487 7.33 -29.47 -16.75
N SER A 488 7.78 -28.73 -17.75
CA SER A 488 9.13 -28.83 -18.34
C SER A 488 10.27 -28.61 -17.34
N LYS A 489 10.08 -27.75 -16.33
CA LYS A 489 11.09 -27.43 -15.33
C LYS A 489 10.97 -28.23 -14.04
N TYR A 490 9.77 -28.37 -13.48
CA TYR A 490 9.58 -28.95 -12.15
C TYR A 490 8.88 -30.29 -12.16
N LYS A 491 9.26 -31.15 -11.21
CA LYS A 491 8.47 -32.28 -10.74
C LYS A 491 8.27 -32.17 -9.23
N VAL A 492 7.02 -32.11 -8.80
CA VAL A 492 6.58 -31.90 -7.42
C VAL A 492 5.84 -33.14 -6.94
N ILE A 493 6.16 -33.67 -5.76
CA ILE A 493 5.44 -34.80 -5.14
C ILE A 493 5.10 -34.48 -3.69
N PHE A 494 3.84 -34.71 -3.32
CA PHE A 494 3.32 -34.56 -1.97
C PHE A 494 3.32 -35.90 -1.23
N ASN A 495 3.61 -35.88 0.08
CA ASN A 495 3.50 -37.06 0.94
C ASN A 495 2.06 -37.25 1.47
N LYS A 496 1.85 -38.32 2.25
CA LYS A 496 0.57 -38.65 2.90
C LYS A 496 0.03 -37.60 3.88
N ASN A 497 0.85 -36.62 4.28
CA ASN A 497 0.45 -35.53 5.17
C ASN A 497 0.07 -34.25 4.41
N GLY A 498 0.21 -34.22 3.07
CA GLY A 498 -0.05 -33.03 2.28
C GLY A 498 1.14 -32.09 2.18
N ASP A 499 2.31 -32.50 2.66
CA ASP A 499 3.54 -31.73 2.59
C ASP A 499 4.26 -31.98 1.27
N LEU A 500 4.82 -30.94 0.67
CA LEU A 500 5.68 -31.08 -0.49
C LEU A 500 6.97 -31.78 -0.05
N ALA A 501 7.13 -33.04 -0.47
CA ALA A 501 8.17 -33.95 0.03
C ALA A 501 9.29 -34.19 -0.98
N PHE A 502 9.03 -33.94 -2.25
CA PHE A 502 10.03 -34.01 -3.31
C PHE A 502 9.80 -32.88 -4.32
N LEU A 503 10.87 -32.14 -4.63
CA LEU A 503 10.89 -31.10 -5.63
C LEU A 503 12.17 -31.20 -6.44
N LEU A 504 12.04 -31.63 -7.69
CA LEU A 504 13.13 -31.71 -8.67
C LEU A 504 13.04 -30.52 -9.62
N ASP A 505 14.13 -29.77 -9.74
CA ASP A 505 14.39 -28.88 -10.86
C ASP A 505 15.12 -29.67 -11.95
N LYS A 506 14.46 -29.84 -13.09
CA LYS A 506 14.93 -30.64 -14.23
C LYS A 506 15.95 -29.89 -15.08
N GLU A 507 15.96 -28.56 -15.04
CA GLU A 507 16.97 -27.74 -15.72
C GLU A 507 18.30 -27.84 -14.96
N LEU A 508 18.25 -27.76 -13.63
CA LEU A 508 19.42 -27.92 -12.75
C LEU A 508 19.80 -29.39 -12.49
N ASN A 509 18.95 -30.33 -12.89
CA ASN A 509 19.01 -31.75 -12.57
C ASN A 509 19.25 -32.00 -11.06
N ARG A 510 18.48 -31.30 -10.22
CA ARG A 510 18.71 -31.25 -8.76
C ARG A 510 17.43 -31.20 -7.96
N GLN A 511 17.41 -31.93 -6.83
CA GLN A 511 16.37 -31.79 -5.83
C GLN A 511 16.60 -30.52 -5.00
N LEU A 512 15.58 -29.66 -4.87
CA LEU A 512 15.72 -28.32 -4.26
C LEU A 512 15.46 -28.28 -2.75
N ILE A 513 14.92 -29.36 -2.17
CA ILE A 513 14.62 -29.48 -0.73
C ILE A 513 15.25 -30.73 -0.13
N THR A 514 15.63 -30.66 1.15
CA THR A 514 16.23 -31.79 1.90
C THR A 514 15.23 -32.56 2.73
N SER A 515 14.11 -31.92 3.12
CA SER A 515 13.00 -32.55 3.83
C SER A 515 11.68 -31.83 3.50
N PRO A 516 10.51 -32.40 3.84
CA PRO A 516 9.24 -31.84 3.40
C PRO A 516 8.99 -30.40 3.89
N ILE A 517 8.44 -29.56 3.02
CA ILE A 517 7.97 -28.21 3.37
C ILE A 517 6.69 -28.33 4.19
N LYS A 518 6.67 -27.72 5.39
CA LYS A 518 5.58 -27.84 6.36
C LYS A 518 5.03 -26.49 6.78
N LEU A 519 3.75 -26.47 7.14
CA LEU A 519 3.12 -25.37 7.86
C LEU A 519 3.15 -25.69 9.36
N ALA A 520 3.95 -24.93 10.10
CA ALA A 520 4.33 -25.16 11.48
C ALA A 520 3.64 -24.16 12.41
N MET A 521 3.07 -24.67 13.50
CA MET A 521 2.45 -23.86 14.55
C MET A 521 3.39 -23.78 15.74
N LEU A 522 3.82 -22.56 16.07
CA LEU A 522 4.66 -22.26 17.21
C LEU A 522 3.82 -21.54 18.26
N HIS A 523 4.04 -21.85 19.53
CA HIS A 523 3.38 -21.11 20.61
C HIS A 523 3.93 -19.69 20.63
N ASP A 524 3.03 -18.70 20.58
CA ASP A 524 3.38 -17.35 20.99
C ASP A 524 3.08 -17.21 22.48
N THR A 525 4.13 -17.22 23.29
CA THR A 525 4.01 -16.86 24.71
C THR A 525 4.42 -15.41 24.99
N GLY A 526 4.98 -14.73 23.98
CA GLY A 526 4.86 -13.30 23.68
C GLY A 526 5.23 -12.29 24.76
N SER A 527 5.11 -11.02 24.39
CA SER A 527 5.12 -9.89 25.33
C SER A 527 3.70 -9.54 25.71
N LEU A 528 3.38 -9.45 27.01
CA LEU A 528 2.09 -8.92 27.44
C LEU A 528 2.05 -7.38 27.40
N ALA A 529 3.22 -6.74 27.46
CA ALA A 529 3.32 -5.29 27.43
C ALA A 529 3.14 -4.74 26.02
N TYR A 530 3.61 -5.46 24.99
CA TYR A 530 3.46 -5.06 23.59
C TYR A 530 3.16 -6.26 22.67
N PRO A 531 1.97 -6.90 22.78
CA PRO A 531 1.71 -8.20 22.17
C PRO A 531 1.81 -8.24 20.64
N SER A 532 1.31 -7.23 19.93
CA SER A 532 1.42 -7.19 18.46
C SER A 532 2.78 -6.71 17.94
N TRP A 533 3.56 -6.00 18.77
CA TRP A 533 4.85 -5.42 18.36
C TRP A 533 6.00 -6.41 18.54
N GLU A 534 5.96 -7.22 19.60
CA GLU A 534 7.11 -7.99 20.06
C GLU A 534 6.93 -9.48 19.78
N LEU A 535 7.95 -10.09 19.17
CA LEU A 535 8.18 -11.53 19.21
C LEU A 535 9.36 -11.80 20.14
N ARG A 536 9.41 -13.00 20.71
CA ARG A 536 10.53 -13.41 21.58
C ARG A 536 11.34 -14.49 20.89
N LYS A 537 12.67 -14.35 20.90
CA LYS A 537 13.57 -15.36 20.35
C LYS A 537 13.33 -16.75 20.94
N GLU A 538 13.11 -16.83 22.25
CA GLU A 538 12.80 -18.08 22.95
C GLU A 538 11.57 -18.81 22.36
N ASP A 539 10.60 -18.08 21.82
CA ASP A 539 9.43 -18.67 21.19
C ASP A 539 9.71 -19.09 19.73
N ILE A 540 10.56 -18.34 19.03
CA ILE A 540 11.00 -18.64 17.66
C ILE A 540 11.94 -19.86 17.60
N ASP A 541 12.75 -20.07 18.63
CA ASP A 541 13.72 -21.17 18.72
C ASP A 541 13.07 -22.52 19.12
N LYS A 542 11.86 -22.50 19.69
CA LYS A 542 11.16 -23.73 20.07
C LYS A 542 10.69 -24.51 18.85
N ASP A 543 10.62 -25.82 19.03
CA ASP A 543 9.99 -26.70 18.05
C ASP A 543 8.50 -26.38 17.89
N ALA A 544 7.98 -26.62 16.69
CA ALA A 544 6.55 -26.54 16.46
C ALA A 544 5.82 -27.59 17.31
N TYR A 545 4.76 -27.16 17.98
CA TYR A 545 3.93 -28.05 18.77
C TYR A 545 2.88 -28.77 17.90
N CYS A 546 2.59 -28.21 16.72
CA CYS A 546 1.66 -28.77 15.76
C CYS A 546 2.11 -28.46 14.32
N TYR A 547 1.81 -29.37 13.39
CA TYR A 547 1.94 -29.17 11.94
C TYR A 547 0.60 -29.45 11.27
N ALA A 548 0.28 -28.68 10.24
CA ALA A 548 -0.90 -28.93 9.43
C ALA A 548 -0.84 -30.32 8.78
N ASN A 549 -1.90 -31.12 8.91
CA ASN A 549 -1.91 -32.52 8.46
C ASN A 549 -3.32 -33.00 8.04
N THR A 550 -3.51 -34.32 7.95
CA THR A 550 -4.78 -34.97 7.56
C THR A 550 -5.32 -34.46 6.23
N PRO A 551 -4.53 -34.60 5.15
CA PRO A 551 -4.84 -33.94 3.89
C PRO A 551 -6.00 -34.60 3.15
N LYS A 552 -6.84 -33.78 2.52
CA LYS A 552 -7.68 -34.18 1.39
C LYS A 552 -7.07 -33.61 0.11
N PHE A 553 -6.78 -34.49 -0.85
CA PHE A 553 -6.25 -34.13 -2.16
C PHE A 553 -7.36 -34.11 -3.21
N GLU A 554 -7.44 -33.02 -3.97
CA GLU A 554 -8.40 -32.84 -5.06
C GLU A 554 -7.69 -32.26 -6.28
N ILE A 555 -7.73 -32.95 -7.42
CA ILE A 555 -7.31 -32.36 -8.69
C ILE A 555 -8.44 -31.42 -9.11
N ILE A 556 -8.21 -30.11 -8.98
CA ILE A 556 -9.20 -29.09 -9.33
C ILE A 556 -9.03 -28.61 -10.78
N GLU A 557 -7.85 -28.80 -11.37
CA GLU A 557 -7.58 -28.47 -12.77
C GLU A 557 -6.68 -29.51 -13.42
N ASN A 558 -7.09 -29.99 -14.60
CA ASN A 558 -6.35 -30.92 -15.42
C ASN A 558 -6.56 -30.60 -16.91
N GLY A 559 -5.97 -29.50 -17.36
CA GLY A 559 -6.05 -29.10 -18.76
C GLY A 559 -4.70 -28.62 -19.29
N PRO A 560 -4.65 -28.33 -20.61
CA PRO A 560 -3.40 -28.00 -21.27
C PRO A 560 -2.86 -26.61 -20.90
N ALA A 561 -3.68 -25.72 -20.33
CA ALA A 561 -3.27 -24.39 -19.93
C ALA A 561 -2.81 -24.31 -18.47
N ARG A 562 -3.39 -25.11 -17.56
CA ARG A 562 -2.98 -25.13 -16.15
C ARG A 562 -3.40 -26.46 -15.50
N ILE A 563 -2.51 -26.95 -14.63
CA ILE A 563 -2.80 -28.05 -13.72
C ILE A 563 -2.75 -27.55 -12.28
N ALA A 564 -3.65 -28.03 -11.43
CA ALA A 564 -3.69 -27.63 -10.04
C ALA A 564 -4.25 -28.71 -9.13
N ILE A 565 -3.64 -28.85 -7.95
CA ILE A 565 -4.12 -29.70 -6.86
C ILE A 565 -4.50 -28.80 -5.68
N LYS A 566 -5.69 -29.01 -5.12
CA LYS A 566 -6.10 -28.48 -3.83
C LYS A 566 -5.78 -29.50 -2.74
N ILE A 567 -5.08 -29.04 -1.70
CA ILE A 567 -4.72 -29.81 -0.52
C ILE A 567 -5.37 -29.14 0.68
N THR A 568 -6.40 -29.76 1.25
CA THR A 568 -7.07 -29.29 2.46
C THR A 568 -6.47 -29.98 3.66
N ARG A 569 -5.97 -29.24 4.65
CA ARG A 569 -5.37 -29.76 5.89
C ARG A 569 -6.01 -29.14 7.12
N GLU A 570 -5.91 -29.85 8.24
CA GLU A 570 -6.32 -29.36 9.56
C GLU A 570 -5.10 -29.00 10.41
N ALA A 571 -5.27 -27.98 11.25
CA ALA A 571 -4.25 -27.47 12.16
C ALA A 571 -4.94 -26.95 13.44
N GLU A 572 -5.06 -27.83 14.45
CA GLU A 572 -5.91 -27.63 15.64
C GLU A 572 -7.38 -27.29 15.30
N TYR A 573 -7.78 -26.03 15.48
CA TYR A 573 -9.12 -25.52 15.17
C TYR A 573 -9.21 -24.89 13.78
N SER A 574 -8.08 -24.79 13.08
CA SER A 574 -7.95 -24.07 11.81
C SER A 574 -7.96 -25.03 10.62
N THR A 575 -8.49 -24.57 9.49
CA THR A 575 -8.47 -25.29 8.22
C THR A 575 -7.62 -24.54 7.21
N ILE A 576 -6.76 -25.26 6.49
CA ILE A 576 -5.83 -24.71 5.51
C ILE A 576 -6.13 -25.33 4.14
N ASN A 577 -6.64 -24.52 3.23
CA ASN A 577 -6.77 -24.86 1.82
C ASN A 577 -5.54 -24.33 1.08
N GLN A 578 -4.71 -25.22 0.54
CA GLN A 578 -3.57 -24.85 -0.28
C GLN A 578 -3.78 -25.33 -1.72
N ILE A 579 -3.81 -24.40 -2.67
CA ILE A 579 -3.87 -24.68 -4.10
C ILE A 579 -2.46 -24.57 -4.66
N VAL A 580 -1.98 -25.66 -5.25
CA VAL A 580 -0.66 -25.70 -5.89
C VAL A 580 -0.85 -25.84 -7.39
N SER A 581 -0.32 -24.89 -8.15
CA SER A 581 -0.53 -24.82 -9.60
C SER A 581 0.77 -24.72 -10.39
N LEU A 582 0.72 -25.31 -11.60
CA LEU A 582 1.73 -25.18 -12.65
C LEU A 582 1.04 -24.91 -13.98
N TYR A 583 1.66 -24.06 -14.79
CA TYR A 583 1.27 -23.82 -16.18
C TYR A 583 2.46 -24.12 -17.10
N PRO A 584 2.25 -24.23 -18.43
CA PRO A 584 3.30 -24.64 -19.34
C PRO A 584 4.45 -23.63 -19.30
N ASP A 585 5.67 -24.14 -19.29
CA ASP A 585 6.91 -23.35 -19.23
C ASP A 585 7.05 -22.47 -17.96
N SER A 586 6.21 -22.64 -16.93
CA SER A 586 6.30 -21.83 -15.71
C SER A 586 7.59 -22.11 -14.94
N LYS A 587 8.26 -21.03 -14.52
CA LYS A 587 9.51 -21.09 -13.75
C LYS A 587 9.29 -21.02 -12.25
N VAL A 588 8.06 -20.83 -11.79
CA VAL A 588 7.72 -20.75 -10.37
C VAL A 588 6.61 -21.77 -10.08
N ILE A 589 6.74 -22.46 -8.94
CA ILE A 589 5.64 -23.24 -8.38
C ILE A 589 4.84 -22.31 -7.48
N ARG A 590 3.55 -22.11 -7.78
CA ARG A 590 2.69 -21.22 -7.01
C ARG A 590 1.91 -21.99 -5.96
N PHE A 591 1.91 -21.49 -4.73
CA PHE A 591 1.09 -21.95 -3.60
C PHE A 591 0.16 -20.82 -3.19
N ASP A 592 -1.12 -20.97 -3.46
CA ASP A 592 -2.17 -20.08 -2.97
C ASP A 592 -2.76 -20.69 -1.68
N ASN A 593 -2.73 -19.92 -0.59
CA ASN A 593 -3.18 -20.37 0.72
C ASN A 593 -4.42 -19.59 1.15
N GLU A 594 -5.49 -20.30 1.42
CA GLU A 594 -6.72 -19.81 2.05
C GLU A 594 -6.86 -20.50 3.40
N ILE A 595 -6.72 -19.74 4.47
CA ILE A 595 -6.70 -20.26 5.84
C ILE A 595 -7.89 -19.72 6.61
N ASP A 596 -8.74 -20.61 7.10
CA ASP A 596 -9.71 -20.31 8.15
C ASP A 596 -8.98 -20.44 9.48
N TRP A 597 -8.47 -19.32 9.98
CA TRP A 597 -7.63 -19.28 11.17
C TRP A 597 -8.47 -19.10 12.42
N ARG A 598 -8.49 -20.12 13.28
CA ARG A 598 -9.27 -20.14 14.52
C ARG A 598 -8.39 -20.38 15.75
N THR A 599 -7.09 -20.53 15.56
CA THR A 599 -6.13 -20.81 16.64
C THR A 599 -5.63 -19.53 17.27
N ARG A 600 -5.47 -19.53 18.61
CA ARG A 600 -5.01 -18.38 19.40
C ARG A 600 -3.62 -18.62 19.98
N ARG A 601 -2.89 -17.53 20.28
CA ARG A 601 -1.56 -17.57 20.92
C ARG A 601 -0.54 -18.36 20.09
N THR A 602 -0.56 -18.13 18.79
CA THR A 602 0.15 -18.97 17.83
C THR A 602 0.73 -18.14 16.70
N LEU A 603 1.94 -18.53 16.31
CA LEU A 603 2.60 -18.13 15.07
C LEU A 603 2.51 -19.28 14.07
N LEU A 604 1.89 -19.02 12.92
CA LEU A 604 1.94 -19.93 11.78
C LEU A 604 3.16 -19.59 10.92
N LYS A 605 4.05 -20.54 10.69
CA LYS A 605 5.21 -20.38 9.79
C LYS A 605 5.22 -21.44 8.69
N ALA A 606 5.57 -21.04 7.46
CA ALA A 606 5.95 -21.97 6.41
C ALA A 606 7.45 -22.25 6.51
N VAL A 607 7.83 -23.53 6.61
CA VAL A 607 9.23 -23.97 6.81
C VAL A 607 9.78 -24.54 5.51
N PHE A 608 10.91 -24.00 5.05
CA PHE A 608 11.57 -24.36 3.79
C PHE A 608 12.97 -24.97 4.06
N PRO A 609 13.09 -26.31 4.17
CA PRO A 609 14.37 -26.98 4.31
C PRO A 609 15.02 -27.16 2.93
N LEU A 610 15.87 -26.23 2.54
CA LEU A 610 16.45 -26.13 1.21
C LEU A 610 17.63 -27.09 1.04
N ALA A 611 17.92 -27.44 -0.21
CA ALA A 611 19.13 -28.17 -0.61
C ALA A 611 20.35 -27.26 -0.76
N SER A 612 20.15 -25.97 -0.97
CA SER A 612 21.21 -24.96 -0.84
C SER A 612 21.52 -24.71 0.64
N SER A 613 22.80 -24.59 0.96
CA SER A 613 23.25 -24.36 2.34
C SER A 613 24.27 -23.24 2.39
N ASN A 614 23.97 -22.19 3.15
CA ASN A 614 24.83 -21.02 3.33
C ASN A 614 24.59 -20.36 4.69
N TYR A 615 25.66 -19.87 5.32
CA TYR A 615 25.54 -19.13 6.59
C TYR A 615 24.78 -17.81 6.39
N VAL A 616 24.89 -17.22 5.21
CA VAL A 616 24.23 -15.96 4.82
C VAL A 616 23.07 -16.24 3.86
N ALA A 617 21.95 -15.53 4.05
CA ALA A 617 20.86 -15.44 3.08
C ALA A 617 20.71 -14.00 2.55
N LYS A 618 20.14 -13.87 1.35
CA LYS A 618 19.78 -12.57 0.75
C LYS A 618 18.28 -12.34 0.91
N TYR A 619 17.91 -11.14 1.34
CA TYR A 619 16.52 -10.73 1.55
C TYR A 619 16.25 -9.50 0.69
N ASP A 620 15.11 -9.49 0.00
CA ASP A 620 14.69 -8.36 -0.82
C ASP A 620 14.50 -7.11 0.03
N SER A 621 15.27 -6.05 -0.26
CA SER A 621 15.12 -4.73 0.35
C SER A 621 14.26 -3.78 -0.50
N GLY A 622 13.71 -4.26 -1.62
CA GLY A 622 12.85 -3.53 -2.53
C GLY A 622 13.58 -2.77 -3.63
N LEU A 623 14.80 -2.26 -3.40
CA LEU A 623 15.68 -1.65 -4.43
C LEU A 623 16.96 -2.47 -4.70
N GLY A 624 17.13 -3.57 -3.98
CA GLY A 624 18.28 -4.45 -4.00
C GLY A 624 18.06 -5.56 -2.99
N TYR A 625 19.11 -5.94 -2.27
CA TYR A 625 18.99 -6.92 -1.20
C TYR A 625 19.87 -6.58 -0.01
N THR A 626 19.48 -7.10 1.16
CA THR A 626 20.30 -7.14 2.37
C THR A 626 20.77 -8.56 2.64
N GLN A 627 22.00 -8.72 3.07
CA GLN A 627 22.56 -10.00 3.50
C GLN A 627 22.43 -10.13 5.02
N ARG A 628 21.89 -11.25 5.49
CA ARG A 628 21.78 -11.54 6.92
C ARG A 628 22.21 -12.98 7.21
N GLU A 629 22.83 -13.16 8.36
CA GLU A 629 23.33 -14.45 8.85
C GLU A 629 22.18 -15.29 9.43
N ASN A 630 22.52 -16.44 10.03
CA ASN A 630 21.58 -17.19 10.85
C ASN A 630 21.05 -16.35 12.03
N ASN A 631 19.91 -16.77 12.59
CA ASN A 631 19.27 -16.10 13.72
C ASN A 631 20.27 -15.86 14.87
N SER A 632 20.24 -14.65 15.43
CA SER A 632 21.01 -14.24 16.61
C SER A 632 20.09 -13.73 17.71
N GLU A 633 20.63 -13.41 18.89
CA GLU A 633 19.88 -12.80 19.99
C GLU A 633 19.16 -11.49 19.63
N LYS A 634 19.64 -10.80 18.59
CA LYS A 634 19.10 -9.49 18.18
C LYS A 634 18.39 -9.48 16.84
N LEU A 635 18.58 -10.51 16.03
CA LEU A 635 18.04 -10.64 14.68
C LEU A 635 17.54 -12.07 14.52
N TYR A 636 16.28 -12.31 14.89
CA TYR A 636 15.60 -13.61 14.82
C TYR A 636 14.23 -13.54 14.14
N GLU A 637 13.80 -12.34 13.75
CA GLU A 637 12.69 -12.07 12.86
C GLU A 637 13.05 -10.78 12.10
N VAL A 638 13.09 -10.81 10.77
CA VAL A 638 13.58 -9.72 9.93
C VAL A 638 12.62 -9.43 8.78
N PRO A 639 12.52 -8.16 8.33
CA PRO A 639 11.65 -7.80 7.22
C PRO A 639 12.30 -8.13 5.87
N ALA A 640 11.48 -8.53 4.91
CA ALA A 640 11.80 -8.53 3.48
C ALA A 640 10.57 -8.13 2.66
N GLN A 641 10.81 -7.65 1.43
CA GLN A 641 9.77 -7.14 0.54
C GLN A 641 9.03 -8.27 -0.20
N LYS A 642 9.69 -8.94 -1.16
CA LYS A 642 9.03 -9.93 -2.03
C LYS A 642 9.70 -11.29 -2.08
N TRP A 643 10.90 -11.45 -1.55
CA TRP A 643 11.59 -12.74 -1.56
C TRP A 643 12.73 -12.84 -0.52
N ALA A 644 13.07 -14.08 -0.19
CA ALA A 644 14.30 -14.46 0.52
C ALA A 644 14.97 -15.62 -0.22
N ASP A 645 16.31 -15.64 -0.24
CA ASP A 645 17.11 -16.58 -1.02
C ASP A 645 18.27 -17.18 -0.21
N ILE A 646 18.47 -18.49 -0.40
CA ILE A 646 19.74 -19.15 -0.06
C ILE A 646 20.39 -19.61 -1.35
N THR A 647 21.46 -18.93 -1.74
CA THR A 647 22.42 -19.39 -2.74
C THR A 647 23.46 -20.26 -2.06
N ASP A 648 23.67 -21.46 -2.59
CA ASP A 648 24.55 -22.47 -1.99
C ASP A 648 26.00 -21.97 -1.85
N LYS A 649 26.75 -22.43 -0.84
CA LYS A 649 28.17 -22.07 -0.65
C LYS A 649 29.03 -22.34 -1.89
N SER A 650 28.66 -23.31 -2.73
CA SER A 650 29.36 -23.57 -4.00
C SER A 650 29.18 -22.45 -5.04
N GLY A 651 28.16 -21.61 -4.90
CA GLY A 651 27.80 -20.57 -5.86
C GLY A 651 27.23 -21.10 -7.18
N ASN A 652 26.90 -22.39 -7.27
CA ASN A 652 26.44 -23.02 -8.52
C ASN A 652 24.91 -23.04 -8.67
N PHE A 653 24.16 -22.91 -7.59
CA PHE A 653 22.69 -22.87 -7.61
C PHE A 653 22.15 -22.23 -6.32
N GLY A 654 20.90 -21.79 -6.37
CA GLY A 654 20.17 -21.34 -5.20
C GLY A 654 18.68 -21.61 -5.29
N VAL A 655 17.99 -21.32 -4.19
CA VAL A 655 16.54 -21.43 -4.09
C VAL A 655 15.99 -20.16 -3.46
N SER A 656 15.15 -19.48 -4.22
CA SER A 656 14.44 -18.27 -3.77
C SER A 656 12.99 -18.62 -3.42
N ILE A 657 12.53 -18.13 -2.27
CA ILE A 657 11.13 -18.18 -1.87
C ILE A 657 10.52 -16.80 -2.12
N LEU A 658 9.49 -16.77 -2.95
CA LEU A 658 8.77 -15.56 -3.36
C LEU A 658 7.51 -15.41 -2.49
N THR A 659 7.08 -14.18 -2.21
CA THR A 659 5.88 -13.89 -1.42
C THR A 659 5.16 -12.68 -2.00
N ASP A 660 3.84 -12.66 -1.87
CA ASP A 660 3.02 -11.53 -2.31
C ASP A 660 2.96 -10.41 -1.24
N CYS A 661 2.58 -10.77 -0.01
CA CYS A 661 2.23 -9.84 1.07
C CYS A 661 2.78 -10.21 2.46
N LYS A 662 3.60 -11.26 2.58
CA LYS A 662 4.25 -11.63 3.86
C LYS A 662 5.64 -11.04 3.97
N HIS A 663 5.94 -10.41 5.10
CA HIS A 663 7.16 -9.63 5.29
C HIS A 663 8.09 -10.16 6.37
N GLY A 664 7.61 -10.97 7.32
CA GLY A 664 8.40 -11.52 8.42
C GLY A 664 9.13 -12.82 8.05
N TRP A 665 10.45 -12.86 8.29
CA TRP A 665 11.30 -14.00 7.99
C TRP A 665 12.24 -14.34 9.13
N ASP A 666 12.60 -15.62 9.24
CA ASP A 666 13.72 -16.06 10.06
C ASP A 666 14.51 -17.21 9.42
N LYS A 667 15.75 -17.40 9.88
CA LYS A 667 16.72 -18.38 9.36
C LYS A 667 17.42 -19.10 10.51
N PRO A 668 16.84 -20.20 11.02
CA PRO A 668 17.37 -20.86 12.21
C PRO A 668 18.73 -21.56 11.97
N ASN A 669 19.06 -21.91 10.73
CA ASN A 669 20.31 -22.59 10.36
C ASN A 669 20.69 -22.36 8.88
N ASP A 670 21.80 -22.95 8.44
CA ASP A 670 22.40 -22.70 7.12
C ASP A 670 21.50 -23.00 5.91
N ASN A 671 20.52 -23.89 6.03
CA ASN A 671 19.71 -24.35 4.88
C ASN A 671 18.20 -24.20 5.07
N THR A 672 17.75 -23.56 6.15
CA THR A 672 16.32 -23.41 6.44
C THR A 672 15.91 -21.95 6.41
N LEU A 673 14.93 -21.61 5.56
CA LEU A 673 14.18 -20.36 5.67
C LEU A 673 12.82 -20.65 6.29
N ARG A 674 12.31 -19.71 7.09
CA ARG A 674 10.94 -19.72 7.59
C ARG A 674 10.25 -18.40 7.27
N LEU A 675 9.07 -18.49 6.67
CA LEU A 675 8.18 -17.35 6.40
C LEU A 675 7.10 -17.29 7.47
N THR A 676 6.96 -16.16 8.15
CA THR A 676 5.89 -15.94 9.13
C THR A 676 4.59 -15.59 8.41
N CYS A 677 3.58 -16.45 8.53
CA CYS A 677 2.33 -16.37 7.77
C CYS A 677 1.21 -15.66 8.53
N ILE A 678 1.00 -16.00 9.80
CA ILE A 678 -0.05 -15.44 10.67
C ILE A 678 0.50 -15.30 12.09
N HIS A 679 0.15 -14.21 12.76
CA HIS A 679 0.52 -13.94 14.16
C HIS A 679 -0.72 -13.57 14.97
N THR A 680 -1.12 -14.45 15.90
CA THR A 680 -2.17 -14.17 16.89
C THR A 680 -1.55 -14.10 18.28
N PRO A 681 -1.34 -12.88 18.82
CA PRO A 681 -0.67 -12.66 20.10
C PRO A 681 -1.25 -13.40 21.31
N VAL A 682 -0.42 -13.59 22.34
CA VAL A 682 -0.82 -14.14 23.64
C VAL A 682 -1.87 -13.31 24.40
N GLY A 683 -1.88 -11.99 24.17
CA GLY A 683 -2.71 -11.01 24.89
C GLY A 683 -2.97 -9.75 24.09
N ALA A 684 -3.46 -8.70 24.74
CA ALA A 684 -3.73 -7.41 24.12
C ALA A 684 -3.12 -6.26 24.95
N PHE A 685 -2.60 -5.24 24.27
CA PHE A 685 -2.04 -4.06 24.91
C PHE A 685 -3.07 -3.30 25.77
N THR A 686 -4.29 -3.19 25.26
CA THR A 686 -5.46 -2.70 25.99
C THR A 686 -6.63 -3.65 25.74
N LYS A 687 -7.69 -3.53 26.55
CA LYS A 687 -8.90 -4.34 26.36
C LYS A 687 -9.57 -4.04 25.01
N GLU A 688 -9.44 -2.81 24.53
CA GLU A 688 -10.09 -2.31 23.32
C GLU A 688 -9.37 -2.73 22.04
N THR A 689 -8.04 -2.92 22.08
CA THR A 689 -7.26 -3.34 20.89
C THR A 689 -7.49 -4.80 20.50
N ARG A 690 -7.86 -5.67 21.46
CA ARG A 690 -8.17 -7.11 21.26
C ARG A 690 -7.18 -7.86 20.36
N GLN A 691 -5.89 -7.57 20.52
CA GLN A 691 -4.82 -8.22 19.76
C GLN A 691 -4.76 -9.74 20.04
N ASP A 692 -5.30 -10.19 21.17
CA ASP A 692 -5.50 -11.60 21.52
C ASP A 692 -6.45 -12.37 20.56
N LEU A 693 -7.15 -11.64 19.69
CA LEU A 693 -8.05 -12.13 18.64
C LEU A 693 -7.59 -11.76 17.22
N GLN A 694 -6.40 -11.18 17.10
CA GLN A 694 -5.88 -10.71 15.82
C GLN A 694 -5.81 -11.86 14.81
N ASP A 695 -6.18 -11.55 13.56
CA ASP A 695 -6.12 -12.44 12.40
C ASP A 695 -6.99 -13.70 12.49
N LEU A 696 -7.88 -13.82 13.47
CA LEU A 696 -8.92 -14.86 13.47
C LEU A 696 -9.93 -14.62 12.34
N GLY A 697 -10.27 -15.67 11.62
CA GLY A 697 -11.10 -15.63 10.41
C GLY A 697 -10.35 -16.06 9.15
N ARG A 698 -10.89 -15.69 7.99
CA ARG A 698 -10.29 -16.00 6.69
C ARG A 698 -9.03 -15.16 6.44
N ASN A 699 -7.98 -15.84 5.99
CA ASN A 699 -6.68 -15.26 5.65
C ASN A 699 -6.24 -15.77 4.28
N CYS A 700 -5.78 -14.88 3.40
CA CYS A 700 -5.34 -15.22 2.05
C CYS A 700 -3.90 -14.73 1.80
N PHE A 701 -3.03 -15.61 1.30
CA PHE A 701 -1.69 -15.24 0.86
C PHE A 701 -1.06 -16.30 -0.04
N SER A 702 -0.04 -15.91 -0.80
CA SER A 702 0.63 -16.82 -1.72
C SER A 702 2.14 -16.77 -1.54
N PHE A 703 2.79 -17.93 -1.71
CA PHE A 703 4.24 -18.01 -1.87
C PHE A 703 4.63 -18.81 -3.11
N GLY A 704 5.81 -18.53 -3.63
CA GLY A 704 6.38 -19.18 -4.80
C GLY A 704 7.74 -19.81 -4.50
N ILE A 705 8.07 -20.89 -5.20
CA ILE A 705 9.42 -21.51 -5.12
C ILE A 705 10.08 -21.41 -6.48
N PHE A 706 11.30 -20.86 -6.50
CA PHE A 706 12.11 -20.69 -7.70
C PHE A 706 13.53 -21.22 -7.48
N GLY A 707 13.94 -22.20 -8.28
CA GLY A 707 15.32 -22.68 -8.38
C GLY A 707 16.07 -21.94 -9.48
N HIS A 708 17.28 -21.47 -9.18
CA HIS A 708 18.13 -20.76 -10.11
C HIS A 708 19.54 -21.35 -10.17
N GLU A 709 20.17 -21.23 -11.34
CA GLU A 709 21.59 -21.51 -11.53
C GLU A 709 22.38 -20.33 -10.98
N GLY A 710 23.50 -20.58 -10.32
CA GLY A 710 24.34 -19.53 -9.79
C GLY A 710 23.70 -18.79 -8.62
N ASP A 711 23.54 -17.47 -8.79
CA ASP A 711 23.08 -16.51 -7.79
C ASP A 711 21.81 -15.77 -8.30
N ILE A 712 21.18 -14.98 -7.43
CA ILE A 712 19.87 -14.33 -7.62
C ILE A 712 19.73 -13.49 -8.90
N GLU A 713 20.84 -13.04 -9.49
CA GLU A 713 20.89 -12.33 -10.78
C GLU A 713 20.33 -13.18 -11.94
N ASN A 714 20.27 -14.50 -11.79
CA ASN A 714 19.71 -15.44 -12.76
C ASN A 714 18.19 -15.63 -12.61
N GLY A 715 17.48 -14.54 -12.35
CA GLY A 715 16.04 -14.44 -12.53
C GLY A 715 15.21 -14.24 -11.27
N THR A 716 15.78 -14.24 -10.05
CA THR A 716 14.98 -14.12 -8.82
C THR A 716 14.12 -12.86 -8.80
N ASN A 717 14.70 -11.70 -9.11
CA ASN A 717 13.95 -10.44 -9.20
C ASN A 717 12.89 -10.47 -10.30
N ARG A 718 13.21 -11.07 -11.45
CA ARG A 718 12.29 -11.19 -12.59
C ARG A 718 11.08 -12.04 -12.23
N GLU A 719 11.32 -13.24 -11.70
CA GLU A 719 10.27 -14.19 -11.37
C GLU A 719 9.46 -13.73 -10.16
N SER A 720 10.07 -13.02 -9.20
CA SER A 720 9.35 -12.32 -8.12
C SER A 720 8.36 -11.29 -8.66
N MET A 721 8.80 -10.47 -9.63
CA MET A 721 7.94 -9.44 -10.23
C MET A 721 6.80 -10.04 -11.06
N VAL A 722 7.08 -11.12 -11.81
CA VAL A 722 6.07 -11.86 -12.58
C VAL A 722 5.06 -12.54 -11.64
N PHE A 723 5.53 -13.16 -10.56
CA PHE A 723 4.70 -13.77 -9.53
C PHE A 723 3.77 -12.75 -8.86
N ALA A 724 4.28 -11.55 -8.57
CA ALA A 724 3.53 -10.50 -7.89
C ALA A 724 2.56 -9.74 -8.80
N ARG A 725 2.82 -9.63 -10.10
CA ARG A 725 2.01 -8.81 -11.02
C ARG A 725 1.25 -9.70 -11.98
N LYS A 726 -0.06 -9.86 -11.79
CA LYS A 726 -0.90 -10.63 -12.72
C LYS A 726 -0.96 -9.97 -14.10
N LEU A 727 -1.09 -10.78 -15.16
CA LEU A 727 -1.63 -10.30 -16.43
C LEU A 727 -3.12 -10.02 -16.23
N ILE A 728 -3.62 -8.92 -16.79
CA ILE A 728 -5.01 -8.49 -16.55
C ILE A 728 -5.81 -8.71 -17.83
N THR A 729 -6.87 -9.51 -17.75
CA THR A 729 -7.79 -9.73 -18.87
C THR A 729 -9.01 -8.81 -18.82
N CYS A 730 -9.50 -8.44 -20.00
CA CYS A 730 -10.65 -7.57 -20.14
C CYS A 730 -11.46 -7.92 -21.38
N GLU A 731 -12.78 -8.03 -21.26
CA GLU A 731 -13.66 -8.24 -22.41
C GLU A 731 -13.71 -6.95 -23.25
N VAL A 732 -13.46 -7.04 -24.56
CA VAL A 732 -13.47 -5.87 -25.44
C VAL A 732 -14.52 -6.00 -26.53
N LYS A 733 -15.17 -4.88 -26.84
CA LYS A 733 -16.15 -4.82 -27.93
C LYS A 733 -15.44 -4.83 -29.28
N LYS A 734 -15.77 -5.83 -30.11
CA LYS A 734 -15.35 -5.89 -31.52
C LYS A 734 -15.65 -4.58 -32.24
N GLN A 735 -14.67 -4.08 -33.00
CA GLN A 735 -14.80 -2.94 -33.90
C GLN A 735 -14.71 -3.40 -35.35
N SER A 736 -15.48 -2.76 -36.23
CA SER A 736 -15.41 -2.97 -37.68
C SER A 736 -14.24 -2.21 -38.32
N GLU A 737 -13.84 -1.10 -37.73
CA GLU A 737 -12.77 -0.22 -38.21
C GLU A 737 -11.42 -0.63 -37.61
N LYS A 738 -10.33 -0.42 -38.36
CA LYS A 738 -8.97 -0.69 -37.91
C LYS A 738 -8.43 0.51 -37.14
N GLY A 739 -7.99 0.26 -35.91
CA GLY A 739 -7.26 1.24 -35.11
C GLY A 739 -5.81 1.41 -35.54
N GLU A 740 -5.06 2.23 -34.79
CA GLU A 740 -3.62 2.46 -34.97
C GLU A 740 -2.80 1.17 -34.80
N PHE A 741 -3.16 0.35 -33.81
CA PHE A 741 -2.43 -0.86 -33.48
C PHE A 741 -3.05 -2.10 -34.12
N SER A 742 -2.22 -3.12 -34.37
CA SER A 742 -2.70 -4.41 -34.88
C SER A 742 -3.32 -5.25 -33.76
N GLN A 743 -2.84 -6.47 -33.50
CA GLN A 743 -3.28 -7.28 -32.35
C GLN A 743 -2.50 -6.95 -31.06
N VAL A 744 -1.33 -6.29 -31.17
CA VAL A 744 -0.47 -5.92 -30.03
C VAL A 744 -0.20 -4.41 -30.04
N ALA A 745 -0.32 -3.79 -28.88
CA ALA A 745 0.11 -2.41 -28.61
C ALA A 745 1.09 -2.43 -27.44
N SER A 746 2.30 -1.87 -27.59
CA SER A 746 3.33 -1.84 -26.53
C SER A 746 3.80 -0.40 -26.33
N LEU A 747 3.82 0.05 -25.07
CA LEU A 747 4.24 1.41 -24.71
C LEU A 747 5.76 1.54 -24.73
N LEU A 748 6.45 0.57 -24.14
CA LEU A 748 7.89 0.59 -23.98
C LEU A 748 8.48 -0.82 -23.85
N LYS A 749 9.77 -0.94 -24.13
CA LYS A 749 10.55 -2.17 -24.01
C LYS A 749 11.93 -1.84 -23.43
N LEU A 750 12.37 -2.63 -22.47
CA LEU A 750 13.73 -2.57 -21.92
C LEU A 750 14.54 -3.78 -22.41
N SER A 751 15.79 -3.57 -22.80
CA SER A 751 16.67 -4.62 -23.33
C SER A 751 17.43 -5.41 -22.26
N HIS A 752 17.15 -5.20 -20.97
CA HIS A 752 17.95 -5.73 -19.87
C HIS A 752 17.07 -6.25 -18.73
N ASP A 753 17.30 -7.48 -18.29
CA ASP A 753 16.42 -8.13 -17.30
C ASP A 753 16.66 -7.66 -15.85
N ASN A 754 17.91 -7.29 -15.54
CA ASN A 754 18.35 -6.87 -14.20
C ASN A 754 18.17 -5.37 -13.89
N ILE A 755 17.80 -4.56 -14.87
CA ILE A 755 17.30 -3.19 -14.60
C ILE A 755 15.79 -3.30 -14.54
N VAL A 756 15.19 -2.94 -13.43
CA VAL A 756 13.77 -3.07 -13.14
C VAL A 756 13.06 -1.72 -13.30
N ILE A 757 11.96 -1.72 -14.04
CA ILE A 757 11.03 -0.58 -14.12
C ILE A 757 10.13 -0.59 -12.88
N ARG A 758 10.29 0.42 -12.03
CA ARG A 758 9.54 0.62 -10.78
C ARG A 758 8.27 1.42 -10.97
N ALA A 759 8.25 2.38 -11.89
CA ALA A 759 7.09 3.22 -12.18
C ALA A 759 7.00 3.61 -13.66
N VAL A 760 5.77 3.69 -14.16
CA VAL A 760 5.40 4.22 -15.49
C VAL A 760 4.15 5.07 -15.32
N LYS A 761 4.32 6.39 -15.22
CA LYS A 761 3.22 7.35 -14.98
C LYS A 761 3.40 8.64 -15.79
N ILE A 762 2.35 9.42 -16.01
CA ILE A 762 2.48 10.80 -16.47
C ILE A 762 2.98 11.69 -15.34
N SER A 763 3.83 12.68 -15.63
CA SER A 763 4.40 13.60 -14.63
C SER A 763 3.31 14.36 -13.85
N GLU A 764 3.58 14.64 -12.58
CA GLU A 764 2.77 15.54 -11.76
C GLU A 764 2.72 16.97 -12.31
N TYR A 765 3.74 17.38 -13.07
CA TYR A 765 3.97 18.76 -13.52
C TYR A 765 3.83 18.97 -15.03
N ASP A 766 3.93 17.90 -15.85
CA ASP A 766 3.83 17.97 -17.31
C ASP A 766 2.98 16.82 -17.85
N LYS A 767 1.79 17.15 -18.37
CA LYS A 767 0.80 16.16 -18.84
C LYS A 767 1.22 15.40 -20.10
N ASP A 768 2.21 15.91 -20.83
CA ASP A 768 2.73 15.31 -22.07
C ASP A 768 4.06 14.58 -21.82
N ALA A 769 4.49 14.48 -20.55
CA ALA A 769 5.72 13.82 -20.15
C ALA A 769 5.47 12.52 -19.37
N LEU A 770 6.12 11.44 -19.82
CA LEU A 770 6.13 10.15 -19.15
C LEU A 770 7.30 10.09 -18.16
N ILE A 771 7.02 9.71 -16.93
CA ILE A 771 7.98 9.33 -15.92
C ILE A 771 8.21 7.83 -16.02
N VAL A 772 9.46 7.43 -16.26
CA VAL A 772 9.92 6.04 -16.17
C VAL A 772 11.00 5.95 -15.10
N ARG A 773 10.73 5.21 -14.03
CA ARG A 773 11.70 4.99 -12.95
C ARG A 773 12.36 3.62 -13.09
N LEU A 774 13.68 3.63 -13.18
CA LEU A 774 14.54 2.48 -13.34
C LEU A 774 15.31 2.23 -12.06
N ASN A 775 15.61 0.97 -11.78
CA ASN A 775 16.48 0.57 -10.68
C ASN A 775 17.33 -0.62 -11.11
N ASN A 776 18.64 -0.59 -10.90
CA ASN A 776 19.47 -1.79 -11.03
C ASN A 776 19.23 -2.68 -9.81
N ALA A 777 18.68 -3.87 -9.99
CA ALA A 777 18.34 -4.74 -8.86
C ALA A 777 19.52 -5.59 -8.35
N THR A 778 20.73 -5.40 -8.89
CA THR A 778 21.91 -6.24 -8.62
C THR A 778 23.10 -5.45 -8.12
N ALA A 779 24.07 -6.16 -7.54
CA ALA A 779 25.34 -5.60 -7.09
C ALA A 779 26.34 -5.33 -8.24
N ILE A 780 25.91 -5.54 -9.49
CA ILE A 780 26.76 -5.44 -10.69
C ILE A 780 26.27 -4.29 -11.55
N GLU A 781 27.19 -3.43 -12.00
CA GLU A 781 26.87 -2.34 -12.93
C GLU A 781 26.26 -2.89 -14.24
N GLN A 782 25.12 -2.33 -14.65
CA GLN A 782 24.45 -2.69 -15.91
C GLN A 782 24.65 -1.57 -16.91
N LYS A 783 25.25 -1.88 -18.07
CA LYS A 783 25.66 -0.87 -19.07
C LYS A 783 24.81 -0.91 -20.32
N ASN A 784 24.57 0.27 -20.89
CA ASN A 784 24.05 0.44 -22.25
C ASN A 784 22.68 -0.25 -22.49
N ALA A 785 21.84 -0.35 -21.46
CA ALA A 785 20.49 -0.86 -21.61
C ALA A 785 19.66 0.10 -22.47
N ALA A 786 18.93 -0.45 -23.44
CA ALA A 786 18.05 0.32 -24.31
C ALA A 786 16.62 0.31 -23.76
N LEU A 787 16.13 1.49 -23.44
CA LEU A 787 14.71 1.76 -23.24
C LEU A 787 14.13 2.30 -24.56
N SER A 788 13.38 1.45 -25.27
CA SER A 788 12.66 1.83 -26.48
C SER A 788 11.23 2.22 -26.13
N VAL A 789 10.73 3.30 -26.73
CA VAL A 789 9.34 3.78 -26.55
C VAL A 789 8.56 3.73 -27.86
N TYR A 790 7.22 3.68 -27.76
CA TYR A 790 6.35 3.41 -28.90
C TYR A 790 6.41 4.49 -30.02
N ARG A 791 6.68 5.76 -29.67
CA ARG A 791 6.78 6.87 -30.62
C ARG A 791 7.95 7.80 -30.33
N GLU A 792 8.20 8.74 -31.25
CA GLU A 792 9.28 9.72 -31.09
C GLU A 792 9.00 10.67 -29.92
N PHE A 793 10.00 10.89 -29.07
CA PHE A 793 10.00 11.91 -28.04
C PHE A 793 10.75 13.16 -28.49
N GLU A 794 10.47 14.29 -27.84
CA GLU A 794 11.09 15.59 -28.13
C GLU A 794 12.26 15.88 -27.19
N GLU A 795 12.13 15.51 -25.92
CA GLU A 795 13.11 15.81 -24.87
C GLU A 795 13.14 14.69 -23.83
N VAL A 796 14.32 14.45 -23.27
CA VAL A 796 14.51 13.52 -22.14
C VAL A 796 15.36 14.22 -21.09
N ASP A 797 14.83 14.30 -19.88
CA ASP A 797 15.54 14.78 -18.70
C ASP A 797 15.71 13.65 -17.69
N GLU A 798 16.85 13.65 -17.00
CA GLU A 798 16.97 12.96 -15.73
C GLU A 798 16.40 13.86 -14.64
N VAL A 799 15.48 13.31 -13.85
CA VAL A 799 14.84 13.98 -12.73
C VAL A 799 15.03 13.18 -11.46
N ASN A 800 14.91 13.82 -10.30
CA ASN A 800 14.85 13.11 -9.03
C ASN A 800 13.47 12.44 -8.87
N THR A 801 13.27 11.66 -7.82
CA THR A 801 12.00 10.94 -7.63
C THR A 801 10.84 11.84 -7.24
N SER A 802 11.12 13.08 -6.83
CA SER A 802 10.17 14.19 -6.69
C SER A 802 9.88 14.93 -8.01
N GLU A 803 10.38 14.40 -9.14
CA GLU A 803 10.29 14.91 -10.51
C GLU A 803 10.96 16.28 -10.75
N GLU A 804 11.91 16.65 -9.91
CA GLU A 804 12.71 17.86 -10.08
C GLU A 804 13.91 17.60 -10.99
N PHE A 805 14.21 18.55 -11.88
CA PHE A 805 15.28 18.44 -12.87
C PHE A 805 16.66 18.21 -12.23
N ILE A 806 17.39 17.21 -12.71
CA ILE A 806 18.80 16.96 -12.36
C ILE A 806 19.69 17.41 -13.53
N ARG A 807 19.49 16.82 -14.71
CA ARG A 807 20.27 17.12 -15.92
C ARG A 807 19.53 16.69 -17.18
N LYS A 808 19.94 17.23 -18.33
CA LYS A 808 19.47 16.75 -19.63
C LYS A 808 20.06 15.38 -19.94
N HIS A 809 19.26 14.48 -20.50
CA HIS A 809 19.73 13.18 -20.97
C HIS A 809 19.80 13.21 -22.49
N THR A 810 21.01 13.15 -23.06
CA THR A 810 21.16 13.15 -24.53
C THR A 810 20.78 11.77 -25.07
N PRO A 811 19.65 11.64 -25.80
CA PRO A 811 19.22 10.37 -26.34
C PRO A 811 20.13 9.91 -27.49
N ALA A 812 20.25 8.60 -27.69
CA ALA A 812 20.97 8.05 -28.83
C ALA A 812 20.17 8.20 -30.13
N GLU A 813 18.84 8.06 -30.04
CA GLU A 813 17.89 8.11 -31.15
C GLU A 813 16.56 8.71 -30.66
N LYS A 814 15.68 9.14 -31.56
CA LYS A 814 14.38 9.73 -31.20
C LYS A 814 13.37 8.78 -30.52
N LYS A 815 13.63 7.47 -30.51
CA LYS A 815 12.77 6.44 -29.88
C LYS A 815 13.49 5.53 -28.89
N THR A 816 14.80 5.71 -28.70
CA THR A 816 15.62 4.82 -27.90
C THR A 816 16.51 5.63 -26.97
N ILE A 817 16.37 5.37 -25.67
CA ILE A 817 17.18 5.97 -24.62
C ILE A 817 18.15 4.91 -24.11
N ARG A 818 19.44 5.22 -24.09
CA ARG A 818 20.46 4.35 -23.49
C ARG A 818 20.73 4.79 -22.06
N VAL A 819 20.75 3.83 -21.14
CA VAL A 819 21.07 4.06 -19.73
C VAL A 819 22.11 3.07 -19.26
N SER A 820 22.92 3.50 -18.28
CA SER A 820 23.83 2.64 -17.53
C SER A 820 23.61 2.94 -16.06
N LEU A 821 23.40 1.91 -15.25
CA LEU A 821 23.12 2.04 -13.83
C LEU A 821 24.18 1.28 -13.01
N LYS A 822 24.75 1.95 -12.01
CA LYS A 822 25.63 1.40 -10.99
C LYS A 822 24.88 0.37 -10.12
N PRO A 823 25.61 -0.42 -9.32
CA PRO A 823 24.99 -1.34 -8.37
C PRO A 823 23.89 -0.67 -7.54
N PHE A 824 22.69 -1.25 -7.54
CA PHE A 824 21.51 -0.77 -6.80
C PHE A 824 20.97 0.63 -7.16
N GLU A 825 21.62 1.38 -8.05
CA GLU A 825 21.23 2.76 -8.41
C GLU A 825 19.78 2.84 -8.89
N THR A 826 19.10 3.95 -8.58
CA THR A 826 17.85 4.32 -9.25
C THR A 826 18.07 5.49 -10.20
N MET A 827 17.28 5.55 -11.26
CA MET A 827 17.27 6.63 -12.24
C MET A 827 15.84 6.93 -12.64
N THR A 828 15.42 8.18 -12.59
CA THR A 828 14.09 8.59 -13.07
C THR A 828 14.24 9.44 -14.33
N LEU A 829 13.63 8.97 -15.43
CA LEU A 829 13.61 9.69 -16.70
C LEU A 829 12.25 10.36 -16.88
N LYS A 830 12.28 11.65 -17.24
CA LYS A 830 11.12 12.39 -17.74
C LYS A 830 11.23 12.48 -19.27
N ILE A 831 10.40 11.73 -19.97
CA ILE A 831 10.38 11.62 -21.43
C ILE A 831 9.20 12.43 -21.97
N LYS A 832 9.50 13.57 -22.60
CA LYS A 832 8.49 14.46 -23.14
C LYS A 832 8.16 14.09 -24.58
N PHE A 833 6.88 13.86 -24.86
CA PHE A 833 6.39 13.60 -26.21
C PHE A 833 5.75 14.84 -26.80
N ALA A 834 5.69 14.88 -28.14
CA ALA A 834 4.75 15.77 -28.81
C ALA A 834 3.33 15.46 -28.34
N LYS A 835 2.47 16.48 -28.30
CA LYS A 835 1.06 16.33 -27.96
C LYS A 835 0.43 15.22 -28.79
N ALA A 836 -0.28 14.31 -28.13
CA ALA A 836 -0.95 13.22 -28.81
C ALA A 836 -1.99 13.74 -29.83
N PRO A 837 -2.05 13.17 -31.04
CA PRO A 837 -3.16 13.45 -31.95
C PRO A 837 -4.47 12.93 -31.34
N GLU A 838 -5.57 13.62 -31.61
CA GLU A 838 -6.89 13.21 -31.11
C GLU A 838 -7.32 11.89 -31.77
N CYS A 839 -7.67 10.88 -30.96
CA CYS A 839 -8.14 9.60 -31.47
C CYS A 839 -9.61 9.68 -31.91
N LYS A 840 -9.88 9.34 -33.19
CA LYS A 840 -11.23 9.35 -33.77
C LYS A 840 -12.19 8.31 -33.17
N PHE A 841 -11.64 7.29 -32.49
CA PHE A 841 -12.44 6.23 -31.89
C PHE A 841 -12.96 6.57 -30.49
N ASN A 842 -12.56 7.72 -29.93
CA ASN A 842 -12.97 8.17 -28.60
C ASN A 842 -14.48 8.30 -28.47
N ASN A 843 -14.95 8.09 -27.25
CA ASN A 843 -16.32 8.35 -26.88
C ASN A 843 -16.53 9.82 -26.58
N THR A 844 -17.69 10.33 -26.98
CA THR A 844 -18.14 11.68 -26.61
C THR A 844 -19.13 11.56 -25.47
N TYR A 845 -18.78 12.18 -24.33
CA TYR A 845 -19.63 12.30 -23.16
C TYR A 845 -20.26 13.68 -23.11
N SER A 846 -21.55 13.73 -22.81
CA SER A 846 -22.30 14.97 -22.67
C SER A 846 -22.97 15.02 -21.29
N PRO A 847 -22.43 15.82 -20.34
CA PRO A 847 -23.07 16.04 -19.05
C PRO A 847 -24.50 16.58 -19.21
N MET A 848 -25.45 15.96 -18.54
CA MET A 848 -26.87 16.31 -18.62
C MET A 848 -27.24 17.33 -17.54
N ARG A 849 -28.03 18.35 -17.91
CA ARG A 849 -28.66 19.29 -16.97
C ARG A 849 -30.00 18.72 -16.51
N LEU A 850 -30.12 18.40 -15.23
CA LEU A 850 -31.34 17.83 -14.66
C LEU A 850 -32.22 18.91 -14.02
N ASN A 851 -33.51 18.62 -13.88
CA ASN A 851 -34.41 19.42 -13.04
C ASN A 851 -34.21 19.02 -11.57
N TYR A 852 -33.20 19.61 -10.93
CA TYR A 852 -32.87 19.39 -9.53
C TYR A 852 -34.01 19.82 -8.60
N ASN A 853 -34.26 19.03 -7.54
CA ASN A 853 -35.40 19.23 -6.63
C ASN A 853 -35.05 19.10 -5.14
N VAL A 854 -33.79 18.82 -4.81
CA VAL A 854 -33.27 18.76 -3.44
C VAL A 854 -31.90 19.43 -3.35
N LYS A 855 -31.56 19.93 -2.16
CA LYS A 855 -30.26 20.53 -1.85
C LYS A 855 -29.43 19.52 -1.06
N ALA A 856 -28.47 18.88 -1.71
CA ALA A 856 -27.60 17.86 -1.13
C ALA A 856 -26.27 18.43 -0.63
N PHE A 857 -25.78 19.50 -1.22
CA PHE A 857 -24.48 20.07 -0.89
C PHE A 857 -24.56 21.35 -0.06
N THR A 858 -23.62 21.54 0.85
CA THR A 858 -23.44 22.80 1.59
C THR A 858 -21.95 23.15 1.67
N SER A 859 -21.63 24.44 1.79
CA SER A 859 -20.27 24.87 2.14
C SER A 859 -20.13 25.01 3.66
N TYR A 860 -18.89 25.05 4.16
CA TYR A 860 -18.62 25.19 5.60
C TYR A 860 -19.42 26.35 6.25
N LYS A 861 -19.53 27.51 5.57
CA LYS A 861 -20.26 28.68 6.08
C LYS A 861 -21.79 28.50 6.11
N ASN A 862 -22.32 27.60 5.29
CA ASN A 862 -23.75 27.43 5.05
C ASN A 862 -24.31 26.11 5.59
N MET A 863 -23.49 25.25 6.21
CA MET A 863 -23.91 23.94 6.73
C MET A 863 -25.06 24.02 7.74
N LYS A 864 -25.16 25.14 8.48
CA LYS A 864 -26.23 25.39 9.47
C LYS A 864 -27.64 25.59 8.91
N TYR A 865 -27.79 25.76 7.59
CA TYR A 865 -29.07 26.14 7.00
C TYR A 865 -29.78 25.03 6.23
N ASN A 866 -29.12 23.89 5.98
CA ASN A 866 -29.68 22.87 5.10
C ASN A 866 -29.20 21.46 5.45
N ILE A 867 -30.10 20.50 5.33
CA ILE A 867 -29.84 19.07 5.45
C ILE A 867 -30.44 18.35 4.23
N LEU A 868 -29.76 17.31 3.76
CA LEU A 868 -30.31 16.41 2.75
C LEU A 868 -31.43 15.59 3.39
N GLN A 869 -32.64 15.75 2.86
CA GLN A 869 -33.84 15.11 3.39
C GLN A 869 -33.65 13.57 3.42
N GLY A 870 -33.92 12.95 4.56
CA GLY A 870 -33.79 11.50 4.78
C GLY A 870 -32.46 11.03 5.38
N GLY A 871 -31.39 11.84 5.29
CA GLY A 871 -30.08 11.48 5.84
C GLY A 871 -29.73 12.17 7.16
N GLY A 872 -30.29 13.35 7.42
CA GLY A 872 -29.94 14.15 8.60
C GLY A 872 -28.62 14.92 8.45
N TYR A 873 -27.97 14.87 7.29
CA TYR A 873 -26.71 15.56 6.99
C TYR A 873 -26.73 16.14 5.58
N SER A 874 -25.73 16.93 5.20
CA SER A 874 -25.46 17.34 3.82
C SER A 874 -24.01 17.03 3.45
N LEU A 875 -23.68 17.09 2.15
CA LEU A 875 -22.33 16.82 1.65
C LEU A 875 -21.52 18.12 1.52
N PRO A 876 -20.21 18.11 1.83
CA PRO A 876 -19.37 19.29 1.68
C PRO A 876 -19.11 19.57 0.19
N ILE A 877 -19.63 20.70 -0.31
CA ILE A 877 -19.39 21.14 -1.70
C ILE A 877 -17.91 21.45 -1.96
N ASP A 878 -17.19 21.85 -0.91
CA ASP A 878 -15.78 22.25 -0.99
C ASP A 878 -14.86 21.06 -1.29
N LEU A 879 -15.35 19.82 -1.12
CA LEU A 879 -14.61 18.59 -1.44
C LEU A 879 -14.83 18.08 -2.86
N ILE A 880 -15.72 18.66 -3.68
CA ILE A 880 -16.02 18.14 -5.03
C ILE A 880 -16.01 19.26 -6.07
N SER A 881 -15.30 19.04 -7.18
CA SER A 881 -15.21 20.02 -8.26
C SER A 881 -16.49 20.13 -9.09
N LYS A 882 -16.68 21.29 -9.75
CA LYS A 882 -17.82 21.54 -10.64
C LYS A 882 -17.90 20.61 -11.84
N ASN A 883 -16.74 20.28 -12.41
CA ASN A 883 -16.61 19.26 -13.44
C ASN A 883 -15.69 18.19 -12.87
N ILE A 884 -16.15 16.95 -12.87
CA ILE A 884 -15.36 15.80 -12.45
C ILE A 884 -15.34 14.79 -13.58
N LYS A 885 -14.27 14.00 -13.62
CA LYS A 885 -14.19 12.80 -14.46
C LYS A 885 -14.21 11.59 -13.53
N VAL A 886 -15.08 10.64 -13.83
CA VAL A 886 -15.13 9.34 -13.16
C VAL A 886 -15.01 8.30 -14.24
N ASN A 887 -13.94 7.49 -14.23
CA ASN A 887 -13.73 6.46 -15.25
C ASN A 887 -13.71 7.05 -16.68
N GLY A 888 -13.13 8.25 -16.82
CA GLY A 888 -13.04 8.99 -18.09
C GLY A 888 -14.32 9.68 -18.53
N ILE A 889 -15.41 9.53 -17.78
CA ILE A 889 -16.72 10.09 -18.09
C ILE A 889 -16.84 11.46 -17.43
N ASP A 890 -17.13 12.46 -18.26
CA ASP A 890 -17.36 13.83 -17.79
C ASP A 890 -18.70 13.93 -17.07
N PHE A 891 -18.70 14.45 -15.84
CA PHE A 891 -19.91 14.81 -15.10
C PHE A 891 -19.88 16.28 -14.69
N TYR A 892 -21.07 16.83 -14.56
CA TYR A 892 -21.27 18.16 -14.01
C TYR A 892 -21.97 18.10 -12.66
N ILE A 893 -21.34 18.71 -11.65
CA ILE A 893 -21.91 18.93 -10.32
C ILE A 893 -22.41 20.38 -10.23
N PRO A 894 -23.70 20.63 -9.94
CA PRO A 894 -24.24 21.99 -9.83
C PRO A 894 -23.58 22.82 -8.73
N HIS A 895 -22.64 23.67 -9.14
CA HIS A 895 -22.05 24.70 -8.30
C HIS A 895 -22.76 26.05 -8.45
N GLY A 896 -22.53 26.94 -7.48
CA GLY A 896 -22.94 28.35 -7.58
C GLY A 896 -22.38 29.05 -8.82
N ASN A 897 -22.96 30.21 -9.16
CA ASN A 897 -22.43 31.05 -10.24
C ASN A 897 -21.21 31.86 -9.79
N SER A 898 -20.51 32.49 -10.74
CA SER A 898 -19.33 33.33 -10.49
C SER A 898 -19.58 34.55 -9.60
N LYS A 899 -20.84 34.86 -9.29
CA LYS A 899 -21.27 35.93 -8.37
C LYS A 899 -21.58 35.40 -6.96
N GLY A 900 -21.22 34.15 -6.65
CA GLY A 900 -21.39 33.55 -5.33
C GLY A 900 -22.83 33.12 -4.99
N LYS A 901 -23.79 33.18 -5.94
CA LYS A 901 -25.14 32.66 -5.70
C LYS A 901 -25.14 31.15 -5.86
N THR A 902 -25.43 30.43 -4.77
CA THR A 902 -25.59 28.98 -4.76
C THR A 902 -26.93 28.58 -5.41
N PRO A 903 -26.98 27.43 -6.12
CA PRO A 903 -28.23 26.95 -6.69
C PRO A 903 -29.17 26.54 -5.55
N ARG A 904 -30.48 26.80 -5.73
CA ARG A 904 -31.52 26.39 -4.77
C ARG A 904 -31.56 24.88 -4.57
N PHE A 905 -31.37 24.11 -5.64
CA PHE A 905 -31.29 22.65 -5.66
C PHE A 905 -30.11 22.21 -6.53
N ASP A 906 -29.45 21.13 -6.15
CA ASP A 906 -28.22 20.63 -6.78
C ASP A 906 -28.16 19.11 -6.91
N ALA A 907 -29.22 18.40 -6.48
CA ALA A 907 -29.40 16.99 -6.72
C ALA A 907 -30.89 16.66 -7.03
N VAL A 908 -31.14 15.43 -7.47
CA VAL A 908 -32.49 14.91 -7.72
C VAL A 908 -32.80 13.81 -6.72
N ALA A 909 -33.72 14.06 -5.78
CA ALA A 909 -34.36 12.99 -5.03
C ALA A 909 -35.41 12.32 -5.92
N CYS A 910 -35.29 11.01 -6.13
CA CYS A 910 -36.14 10.24 -7.03
C CYS A 910 -37.62 10.24 -6.56
N ARG A 911 -38.52 10.70 -7.44
CA ARG A 911 -39.98 10.82 -7.24
C ARG A 911 -40.72 10.45 -8.53
N GLY A 912 -40.19 9.48 -9.29
CA GLY A 912 -40.76 9.05 -10.56
C GLY A 912 -40.57 10.03 -11.73
N GLN A 913 -39.57 10.91 -11.69
CA GLN A 913 -39.27 11.89 -12.74
C GLN A 913 -39.12 11.23 -14.11
N LYS A 914 -39.55 11.93 -15.17
CA LYS A 914 -39.41 11.50 -16.56
C LYS A 914 -38.36 12.35 -17.26
N ILE A 915 -37.29 11.72 -17.73
CA ILE A 915 -36.24 12.32 -18.53
C ILE A 915 -36.48 11.96 -20.00
N ARG A 916 -36.62 12.98 -20.85
CA ARG A 916 -36.69 12.78 -22.30
C ARG A 916 -35.29 12.54 -22.83
N LEU A 917 -35.14 11.49 -23.64
CA LEU A 917 -33.93 11.16 -24.35
C LEU A 917 -34.11 11.61 -25.79
N ASP A 918 -33.14 12.32 -26.34
CA ASP A 918 -33.19 12.88 -27.70
C ASP A 918 -32.91 11.82 -28.80
N GLY A 919 -32.71 10.56 -28.41
CA GLY A 919 -32.44 9.42 -29.29
C GLY A 919 -31.03 9.41 -29.89
N LYS A 920 -30.16 10.37 -29.57
CA LYS A 920 -28.80 10.47 -30.12
C LYS A 920 -27.77 9.64 -29.35
N TYR A 921 -28.10 9.23 -28.13
CA TYR A 921 -27.18 8.55 -27.22
C TYR A 921 -27.58 7.08 -27.05
N ASN A 922 -26.58 6.22 -26.88
CA ASN A 922 -26.78 4.78 -26.67
C ASN A 922 -26.66 4.39 -25.19
N GLN A 923 -25.95 5.18 -24.38
CA GLN A 923 -25.70 4.89 -22.96
C GLN A 923 -25.93 6.13 -22.11
N ILE A 924 -26.41 5.93 -20.89
CA ILE A 924 -26.44 6.94 -19.82
C ILE A 924 -25.67 6.42 -18.62
N TYR A 925 -24.90 7.31 -18.02
CA TYR A 925 -24.20 7.09 -16.76
C TYR A 925 -24.77 7.99 -15.69
N ILE A 926 -24.87 7.48 -14.46
CA ILE A 926 -25.56 8.12 -13.35
C ILE A 926 -24.68 8.03 -12.12
N LEU A 927 -24.34 9.18 -11.54
CA LEU A 927 -23.76 9.26 -10.20
C LEU A 927 -24.89 9.36 -9.19
N ALA A 928 -25.05 8.32 -8.37
CA ALA A 928 -26.14 8.21 -7.41
C ALA A 928 -25.73 7.50 -6.12
N GLY A 929 -26.57 7.60 -5.10
CA GLY A 929 -26.42 6.86 -3.85
C GLY A 929 -27.74 6.80 -3.08
N ALA A 930 -27.84 5.81 -2.19
CA ALA A 930 -28.94 5.68 -1.25
C ALA A 930 -28.62 6.43 0.05
N VAL A 931 -29.48 7.38 0.41
CA VAL A 931 -29.46 8.09 1.71
C VAL A 931 -30.16 7.19 2.74
N SER A 932 -29.46 6.13 3.11
CA SER A 932 -29.92 5.03 3.96
C SER A 932 -28.70 4.35 4.56
N GLU A 933 -28.86 3.59 5.64
CA GLU A 933 -27.78 2.76 6.18
C GLU A 933 -27.56 1.51 5.31
N GLU A 934 -28.63 0.99 4.72
CA GLU A 934 -28.63 -0.18 3.83
C GLU A 934 -28.77 0.20 2.36
N ASP A 935 -28.30 -0.71 1.49
CA ASP A 935 -28.52 -0.67 0.05
C ASP A 935 -30.03 -0.68 -0.29
N ILE A 936 -30.41 0.01 -1.36
CA ILE A 936 -31.80 0.08 -1.83
C ILE A 936 -31.91 -0.46 -3.25
N VAL A 937 -32.69 -1.52 -3.38
CA VAL A 937 -33.03 -2.09 -4.69
C VAL A 937 -34.21 -1.34 -5.28
N ALA A 938 -34.03 -0.76 -6.46
CA ALA A 938 -35.08 0.01 -7.13
C ALA A 938 -35.03 -0.12 -8.65
N THR A 939 -36.10 0.33 -9.32
CA THR A 939 -36.31 0.05 -10.75
C THR A 939 -36.40 1.33 -11.57
N PHE A 940 -35.49 1.50 -12.52
CA PHE A 940 -35.68 2.43 -13.63
C PHE A 940 -36.65 1.83 -14.65
N LYS A 941 -37.49 2.67 -15.27
CA LYS A 941 -38.28 2.26 -16.44
C LYS A 941 -37.78 2.99 -17.67
N ILE A 942 -37.34 2.27 -18.69
CA ILE A 942 -36.91 2.83 -19.97
C ILE A 942 -37.96 2.44 -21.01
N ASP A 943 -38.72 3.43 -21.46
CA ASP A 943 -39.99 3.26 -22.16
C ASP A 943 -40.92 2.30 -21.37
N ARG A 944 -41.09 1.05 -21.83
CA ARG A 944 -41.89 0.01 -21.16
C ARG A 944 -41.05 -1.02 -20.39
N LYS A 945 -39.72 -1.03 -20.53
CA LYS A 945 -38.85 -2.06 -19.95
C LYS A 945 -38.35 -1.63 -18.57
N GLU A 946 -38.32 -2.57 -17.65
CA GLU A 946 -37.87 -2.36 -16.27
C GLU A 946 -36.40 -2.79 -16.10
N TYR A 947 -35.64 -1.99 -15.35
CA TYR A 947 -34.23 -2.20 -15.07
C TYR A 947 -34.02 -2.07 -13.56
N LYS A 948 -33.84 -3.20 -12.89
CA LYS A 948 -33.61 -3.29 -11.44
C LYS A 948 -32.14 -2.99 -11.16
N VAL A 949 -31.89 -2.09 -10.21
CA VAL A 949 -30.55 -1.62 -9.81
C VAL A 949 -30.48 -1.68 -8.29
N ASN A 950 -29.35 -2.18 -7.77
CA ASN A 950 -29.04 -2.10 -6.35
C ASN A 950 -28.26 -0.80 -6.08
N PHE A 951 -28.91 0.20 -5.49
CA PHE A 951 -28.25 1.45 -5.13
C PHE A 951 -27.55 1.31 -3.80
N LYS A 952 -26.26 1.60 -3.80
CA LYS A 952 -25.43 1.46 -2.61
C LYS A 952 -25.70 2.55 -1.60
N SER A 953 -25.70 2.15 -0.33
CA SER A 953 -25.72 3.08 0.80
C SER A 953 -24.57 4.07 0.67
N MET A 954 -24.86 5.36 0.85
CA MET A 954 -23.82 6.38 0.79
C MET A 954 -22.86 6.32 1.98
N THR A 955 -23.29 5.79 3.13
CA THR A 955 -22.51 5.87 4.39
C THR A 955 -22.10 4.53 4.95
N ALA A 956 -22.49 3.42 4.30
CA ALA A 956 -21.97 2.10 4.65
C ALA A 956 -20.52 1.94 4.16
N PRO A 957 -19.73 1.08 4.83
CA PRO A 957 -18.44 0.64 4.29
C PRO A 957 -18.62 0.08 2.88
N TYR A 958 -17.69 0.41 1.99
CA TYR A 958 -17.59 -0.14 0.64
C TYR A 958 -17.41 -1.65 0.68
N SER A 959 -16.54 -2.12 1.57
CA SER A 959 -16.31 -3.54 1.84
C SER A 959 -15.70 -3.69 3.23
N LYS A 960 -15.79 -4.90 3.80
CA LYS A 960 -15.26 -5.22 5.12
C LYS A 960 -14.67 -6.63 5.12
N TRP A 961 -13.79 -6.92 6.07
CA TRP A 961 -13.21 -8.24 6.26
C TRP A 961 -13.59 -8.86 7.62
N ASP A 962 -13.21 -10.12 7.82
CA ASP A 962 -13.45 -10.85 9.06
C ASP A 962 -12.75 -10.15 10.24
N MET A 963 -13.52 -9.91 11.31
CA MET A 963 -12.99 -9.39 12.56
C MET A 963 -13.78 -9.98 13.73
N TYR A 964 -13.26 -11.07 14.27
CA TYR A 964 -13.93 -11.83 15.33
C TYR A 964 -14.25 -10.97 16.58
N GLY A 965 -13.36 -10.06 16.97
CA GLY A 965 -13.57 -9.20 18.13
C GLY A 965 -14.77 -8.24 18.04
N LEU A 966 -15.30 -8.02 16.84
CA LEU A 966 -16.50 -7.22 16.58
C LEU A 966 -17.69 -8.06 16.10
N ASN A 967 -17.59 -9.40 16.11
CA ASN A 967 -18.56 -10.31 15.49
C ASN A 967 -18.88 -9.92 14.02
N GLN A 968 -17.84 -9.55 13.29
CA GLN A 968 -17.94 -9.06 11.91
C GLN A 968 -17.40 -10.12 10.96
N THR A 969 -18.19 -10.46 9.93
CA THR A 969 -17.75 -11.30 8.81
C THR A 969 -17.50 -10.44 7.58
N ALA A 970 -16.60 -10.92 6.71
CA ALA A 970 -16.22 -10.27 5.48
C ALA A 970 -17.40 -10.17 4.51
N HIS A 971 -17.45 -9.04 3.81
CA HIS A 971 -18.32 -8.79 2.67
C HIS A 971 -17.51 -7.94 1.70
N THR A 972 -17.22 -8.49 0.52
CA THR A 972 -16.42 -7.80 -0.51
C THR A 972 -17.24 -7.50 -1.75
N ASP A 973 -17.13 -6.27 -2.23
CA ASP A 973 -17.81 -5.77 -3.42
C ASP A 973 -16.78 -5.47 -4.52
N ASP A 974 -16.73 -6.33 -5.54
CA ASP A 974 -15.90 -6.13 -6.74
C ASP A 974 -16.73 -5.75 -7.98
N GLU A 975 -18.05 -5.58 -7.85
CA GLU A 975 -18.96 -5.33 -8.97
C GLU A 975 -19.38 -3.87 -9.08
N THR A 976 -19.50 -3.19 -7.94
CA THR A 976 -19.90 -1.80 -7.90
C THR A 976 -18.81 -0.91 -8.47
N THR A 977 -19.20 0.07 -9.28
CA THR A 977 -18.26 1.05 -9.80
C THR A 977 -18.18 2.26 -8.85
N PHE A 978 -16.99 2.50 -8.30
CA PHE A 978 -16.71 3.65 -7.44
C PHE A 978 -16.92 4.97 -8.20
N GLY A 979 -17.59 5.94 -7.57
CA GLY A 979 -17.84 7.25 -8.16
C GLY A 979 -16.99 8.34 -7.52
N TYR A 980 -17.32 8.70 -6.28
CA TYR A 980 -16.65 9.76 -5.53
C TYR A 980 -16.83 9.55 -4.02
N GLU A 981 -15.90 10.07 -3.22
CA GLU A 981 -15.95 9.99 -1.76
C GLU A 981 -15.79 11.38 -1.13
N PHE A 982 -16.53 11.58 -0.07
CA PHE A 982 -16.46 12.71 0.85
C PHE A 982 -15.91 12.18 2.18
N THR A 983 -14.91 12.86 2.72
CA THR A 983 -14.22 12.48 3.96
C THR A 983 -15.03 12.77 5.22
N HIS A 984 -16.01 13.67 5.13
CA HIS A 984 -16.91 14.06 6.22
C HIS A 984 -18.31 14.43 5.72
N LEU A 985 -19.23 14.58 6.67
CA LEU A 985 -20.59 15.10 6.44
C LEU A 985 -20.75 16.45 7.13
N HIS A 986 -21.65 17.28 6.61
CA HIS A 986 -22.06 18.54 7.23
C HIS A 986 -23.36 18.35 8.01
N HIS A 987 -23.37 18.77 9.27
CA HIS A 987 -24.56 18.88 10.12
C HIS A 987 -24.75 20.34 10.57
N PRO A 988 -25.96 20.78 10.94
CA PRO A 988 -26.16 22.14 11.41
C PRO A 988 -25.35 22.52 12.66
N GLU A 989 -24.91 21.53 13.44
CA GLU A 989 -24.08 21.70 14.63
C GLU A 989 -22.57 21.66 14.34
N GLY A 990 -22.14 21.17 13.16
CA GLY A 990 -20.72 21.01 12.84
C GLY A 990 -20.45 19.95 11.78
N ASN A 991 -19.17 19.74 11.48
CA ASN A 991 -18.73 18.61 10.66
C ASN A 991 -18.89 17.31 11.47
N ILE A 992 -19.36 16.24 10.82
CA ILE A 992 -19.36 14.88 11.35
C ILE A 992 -18.24 14.12 10.64
N VAL A 993 -17.28 13.60 11.39
CA VAL A 993 -16.19 12.76 10.86
C VAL A 993 -16.74 11.39 10.45
N LYS A 994 -17.42 11.35 9.31
CA LYS A 994 -18.02 10.16 8.71
C LYS A 994 -17.97 10.28 7.19
N LYS A 995 -17.56 9.22 6.51
CA LYS A 995 -17.43 9.23 5.05
C LYS A 995 -18.81 9.14 4.38
N ALA A 996 -18.90 9.70 3.18
CA ALA A 996 -19.99 9.38 2.25
C ALA A 996 -19.45 9.09 0.85
N ARG A 997 -20.07 8.15 0.15
CA ARG A 997 -19.71 7.73 -1.20
C ARG A 997 -20.90 7.88 -2.14
N ILE A 998 -20.60 8.21 -3.38
CA ILE A 998 -21.54 8.13 -4.49
C ILE A 998 -20.95 7.17 -5.53
N TYR A 999 -21.84 6.47 -6.22
CA TYR A 999 -21.48 5.33 -7.06
C TYR A 999 -21.91 5.58 -8.49
N LEU A 1000 -21.19 4.96 -9.41
CA LEU A 1000 -21.43 5.06 -10.84
C LEU A 1000 -22.29 3.91 -11.32
N TYR A 1001 -23.43 4.24 -11.90
CA TYR A 1001 -24.35 3.29 -12.55
C TYR A 1001 -24.44 3.59 -14.04
N SER A 1002 -24.77 2.57 -14.83
CA SER A 1002 -24.91 2.73 -16.27
C SER A 1002 -26.18 2.04 -16.79
N LEU A 1003 -26.83 2.66 -17.79
CA LEU A 1003 -28.05 2.17 -18.41
C LEU A 1003 -27.94 2.28 -19.94
N ASN A 1004 -28.23 1.16 -20.63
CA ASN A 1004 -28.35 1.16 -22.08
C ASN A 1004 -29.70 1.78 -22.50
N VAL A 1005 -29.62 2.84 -23.30
CA VAL A 1005 -30.75 3.63 -23.78
C VAL A 1005 -30.82 3.72 -25.30
N LYS A 1006 -30.11 2.84 -26.02
CA LYS A 1006 -30.12 2.80 -27.48
C LYS A 1006 -31.55 2.68 -28.02
N ASN A 1007 -31.92 3.61 -28.90
CA ASN A 1007 -33.26 3.72 -29.50
C ASN A 1007 -34.41 3.89 -28.47
N LYS A 1008 -34.12 4.45 -27.29
CA LYS A 1008 -35.12 4.72 -26.24
C LYS A 1008 -35.48 6.19 -26.18
N LYS A 1009 -36.69 6.50 -25.71
CA LYS A 1009 -37.24 7.86 -25.73
C LYS A 1009 -37.42 8.46 -24.33
N ILE A 1010 -37.81 7.65 -23.35
CA ILE A 1010 -38.15 8.12 -22.01
C ILE A 1010 -37.47 7.23 -20.96
N LEU A 1011 -36.68 7.84 -20.09
CA LEU A 1011 -36.18 7.24 -18.86
C LEU A 1011 -37.02 7.75 -17.68
N ARG A 1012 -37.61 6.84 -16.91
CA ARG A 1012 -38.34 7.15 -15.68
C ARG A 1012 -37.53 6.67 -14.48
N PHE A 1013 -37.27 7.57 -13.54
CA PHE A 1013 -36.61 7.25 -12.28
C PHE A 1013 -37.51 6.43 -11.36
N PRO A 1014 -36.94 5.70 -10.38
CA PRO A 1014 -37.72 5.11 -9.30
C PRO A 1014 -38.54 6.17 -8.55
N ASP A 1015 -39.59 5.72 -7.87
CA ASP A 1015 -40.36 6.56 -6.95
C ASP A 1015 -39.94 6.25 -5.50
N ASN A 1016 -38.76 6.73 -5.12
CA ASN A 1016 -38.17 6.53 -3.79
C ASN A 1016 -37.26 7.71 -3.44
N ASN A 1017 -37.70 8.55 -2.51
CA ASN A 1017 -37.02 9.78 -2.15
C ASN A 1017 -35.70 9.58 -1.38
N LYS A 1018 -35.38 8.36 -0.92
CA LYS A 1018 -34.06 8.01 -0.36
C LYS A 1018 -32.99 7.82 -1.44
N LEU A 1019 -33.38 7.69 -2.71
CA LEU A 1019 -32.45 7.59 -3.82
C LEU A 1019 -32.14 8.97 -4.38
N VAL A 1020 -30.87 9.36 -4.37
CA VAL A 1020 -30.43 10.67 -4.83
C VAL A 1020 -29.50 10.52 -6.02
N ILE A 1021 -29.84 11.21 -7.11
CA ILE A 1021 -28.99 11.34 -8.30
C ILE A 1021 -28.30 12.70 -8.25
N PHE A 1022 -26.97 12.68 -8.26
CA PHE A 1022 -26.11 13.86 -8.18
C PHE A 1022 -25.77 14.41 -9.56
N ALA A 1023 -25.49 13.52 -10.51
CA ALA A 1023 -25.20 13.90 -11.89
C ALA A 1023 -25.53 12.77 -12.87
N MET A 1024 -25.70 13.14 -14.13
CA MET A 1024 -25.90 12.20 -15.25
C MET A 1024 -25.13 12.68 -16.47
N SER A 1025 -24.68 11.72 -17.26
CA SER A 1025 -23.98 11.99 -18.53
C SER A 1025 -24.42 10.98 -19.58
N SER A 1026 -24.58 11.43 -20.82
CA SER A 1026 -24.95 10.58 -21.94
C SER A 1026 -23.75 10.33 -22.87
N ALA A 1027 -23.67 9.13 -23.44
CA ALA A 1027 -22.63 8.75 -24.38
C ALA A 1027 -23.20 8.20 -25.69
N GLN A 1028 -22.54 8.55 -26.80
CA GLN A 1028 -23.00 8.16 -28.14
C GLN A 1028 -22.75 6.68 -28.45
N LYS A 1029 -21.70 6.07 -27.90
CA LYS A 1029 -21.40 4.65 -28.08
C LYS A 1029 -21.61 3.90 -26.76
N GLU A 1030 -22.07 2.66 -26.85
CA GLU A 1030 -22.08 1.75 -25.71
C GLU A 1030 -20.67 1.30 -25.41
N GLU A 1031 -20.27 1.46 -24.15
CA GLU A 1031 -19.10 0.81 -23.58
C GLU A 1031 -19.53 -0.52 -22.94
N PHE A 1032 -18.89 -1.60 -23.36
CA PHE A 1032 -18.88 -2.81 -22.57
C PHE A 1032 -17.44 -3.31 -22.52
N THR A 1033 -16.84 -3.09 -21.36
CA THR A 1033 -15.52 -3.59 -21.03
C THR A 1033 -15.53 -3.79 -19.53
N ASN A 1034 -15.56 -5.06 -19.13
CA ASN A 1034 -15.42 -5.46 -17.75
C ASN A 1034 -14.11 -6.23 -17.66
N LEU A 1035 -13.37 -6.04 -16.55
CA LEU A 1035 -12.30 -6.98 -16.24
C LEU A 1035 -12.87 -8.39 -16.27
N ALA A 1036 -12.19 -9.27 -17.00
CA ALA A 1036 -12.55 -10.66 -17.09
C ALA A 1036 -11.91 -11.46 -15.93
N GLU A 1037 -11.26 -10.79 -14.97
CA GLU A 1037 -10.70 -11.40 -13.78
C GLU A 1037 -10.93 -10.56 -12.54
N ASN A 1038 -10.88 -11.22 -11.39
CA ASN A 1038 -10.92 -10.58 -10.09
C ASN A 1038 -9.56 -9.93 -9.78
N VAL A 1039 -9.58 -8.69 -9.31
CA VAL A 1039 -8.38 -7.95 -8.87
C VAL A 1039 -8.23 -7.87 -7.36
N ILE A 1040 -9.26 -8.29 -6.62
CA ILE A 1040 -9.28 -8.44 -5.16
C ILE A 1040 -9.68 -9.85 -4.76
N ASP A 1041 -9.47 -10.19 -3.49
CA ASP A 1041 -9.99 -11.42 -2.91
C ASP A 1041 -11.51 -11.29 -2.73
N VAL A 1042 -12.27 -12.19 -3.36
CA VAL A 1042 -13.74 -12.24 -3.30
C VAL A 1042 -14.14 -13.43 -2.45
N VAL A 1043 -15.04 -13.23 -1.48
CA VAL A 1043 -15.44 -14.27 -0.51
C VAL A 1043 -16.96 -14.37 -0.41
N GLU A 1044 -17.45 -15.54 0.00
CA GLU A 1044 -18.88 -15.76 0.26
C GLU A 1044 -19.32 -15.14 1.61
N ASP A 1045 -20.56 -14.64 1.66
CA ASP A 1045 -21.12 -13.96 2.84
C ASP A 1045 -21.60 -14.91 3.95
N ASN A 1046 -21.60 -16.23 3.72
CA ASN A 1046 -22.18 -17.26 4.60
C ASN A 1046 -21.21 -17.83 5.65
N TYR A 1047 -20.09 -17.14 5.92
CA TYR A 1047 -19.05 -17.61 6.82
C TYR A 1047 -19.47 -17.59 8.30
N ASP A 1048 -19.05 -18.61 9.04
CA ASP A 1048 -19.16 -18.70 10.50
C ASP A 1048 -17.77 -18.96 11.10
N PHE A 1049 -17.39 -18.16 12.10
CA PHE A 1049 -16.16 -18.34 12.87
C PHE A 1049 -16.13 -19.68 13.62
N GLY A 1050 -17.30 -20.29 13.86
CA GLY A 1050 -17.45 -21.56 14.55
C GLY A 1050 -16.75 -21.58 15.91
N LYS A 1051 -16.19 -22.73 16.28
CA LYS A 1051 -15.55 -22.89 17.59
C LYS A 1051 -14.15 -22.29 17.61
N ILE A 1052 -13.99 -21.22 18.38
CA ILE A 1052 -12.69 -20.65 18.75
C ILE A 1052 -12.34 -21.12 20.17
N PRO A 1053 -11.12 -21.61 20.44
CA PRO A 1053 -10.73 -22.03 21.78
C PRO A 1053 -10.90 -20.86 22.76
N PRO A 1054 -11.48 -21.11 23.95
CA PRO A 1054 -11.57 -20.08 24.98
C PRO A 1054 -10.17 -19.63 25.36
N ILE A 1055 -10.06 -18.43 25.93
CA ILE A 1055 -8.81 -18.06 26.60
C ILE A 1055 -8.68 -19.05 27.77
N ASP A 1056 -7.74 -19.99 27.71
CA ASP A 1056 -7.43 -20.80 28.89
C ASP A 1056 -7.15 -19.80 30.01
N LYS A 1057 -7.99 -19.78 31.05
CA LYS A 1057 -7.70 -18.99 32.23
C LYS A 1057 -6.37 -19.53 32.74
N ILE A 1058 -5.34 -18.69 32.71
CA ILE A 1058 -3.99 -19.07 33.16
C ILE A 1058 -3.99 -19.57 34.62
N THR A 1059 -5.06 -19.32 35.37
CA THR A 1059 -5.30 -19.89 36.71
C THR A 1059 -5.30 -21.43 36.74
N ASP A 1060 -5.65 -22.10 35.63
CA ASP A 1060 -5.90 -23.54 35.66
C ASP A 1060 -4.63 -24.37 35.35
N LYS A 1061 -3.50 -23.71 35.05
CA LYS A 1061 -2.17 -24.33 34.97
C LYS A 1061 -1.17 -23.76 35.98
N THR A 1062 -1.61 -22.90 36.89
CA THR A 1062 -0.79 -22.45 38.02
C THR A 1062 -1.00 -23.37 39.21
N GLU A 1063 -0.55 -24.62 39.10
CA GLU A 1063 -0.10 -25.29 40.32
C GLU A 1063 1.10 -24.48 40.84
N ALA A 1064 0.88 -23.78 41.96
CA ALA A 1064 1.83 -22.94 42.70
C ALA A 1064 2.09 -21.50 42.20
N ILE A 1065 1.07 -20.64 42.09
CA ILE A 1065 1.27 -19.20 42.40
C ILE A 1065 0.13 -18.69 43.29
N THR A 1066 0.34 -18.78 44.60
CA THR A 1066 -0.54 -18.24 45.63
C THR A 1066 -0.47 -16.70 45.63
N ILE A 1067 -1.37 -16.02 44.94
CA ILE A 1067 -1.54 -14.57 45.11
C ILE A 1067 -2.33 -14.35 46.40
N ARG A 1068 -1.63 -14.14 47.53
CA ARG A 1068 -2.27 -13.65 48.77
C ARG A 1068 -2.80 -12.24 48.53
N ALA A 1069 -4.11 -12.09 48.58
CA ALA A 1069 -4.87 -10.83 48.49
C ALA A 1069 -4.55 -9.78 49.58
N GLY A 1070 -3.56 -10.00 50.44
CA GLY A 1070 -3.24 -9.15 51.58
C GLY A 1070 -2.52 -7.82 51.26
N LYS A 1071 -1.90 -7.67 50.08
CA LYS A 1071 -1.10 -6.46 49.77
C LYS A 1071 -1.85 -5.32 49.08
N ILE A 1072 -3.10 -5.53 48.67
CA ILE A 1072 -3.95 -4.45 48.12
C ILE A 1072 -4.40 -3.48 49.23
N GLN A 1073 -4.41 -3.92 50.50
CA GLN A 1073 -4.74 -3.07 51.64
C GLN A 1073 -3.59 -2.12 52.05
N ASP A 1074 -2.33 -2.52 51.84
CA ASP A 1074 -1.15 -1.71 52.22
C ASP A 1074 -0.91 -0.52 51.29
N GLN A 1075 -1.31 -0.59 50.02
CA GLN A 1075 -1.23 0.56 49.10
C GLN A 1075 -2.26 1.64 49.42
N ARG A 1076 -3.35 1.32 50.13
CA ARG A 1076 -4.34 2.30 50.58
C ARG A 1076 -3.84 3.13 51.78
N ASN A 1077 -2.82 2.65 52.49
CA ASN A 1077 -2.29 3.26 53.72
C ASN A 1077 -0.89 3.89 53.56
N GLY A 1078 -0.49 4.28 52.34
CA GLY A 1078 0.67 5.16 52.14
C GLY A 1078 2.05 4.50 52.25
N GLY A 1079 2.15 3.17 52.13
CA GLY A 1079 3.44 2.48 52.12
C GLY A 1079 4.23 2.72 50.82
N LYS A 1080 5.34 3.47 50.89
CA LYS A 1080 6.39 3.48 49.86
C LYS A 1080 7.07 2.10 49.79
N GLY A 1081 6.48 1.18 49.03
CA GLY A 1081 6.99 -0.18 48.84
C GLY A 1081 7.20 -0.48 47.36
N LYS A 1082 8.41 -0.97 47.02
CA LYS A 1082 8.85 -1.43 45.70
C LYS A 1082 7.70 -2.07 44.91
N GLY A 1083 7.42 -1.51 43.73
CA GLY A 1083 6.34 -1.97 42.84
C GLY A 1083 6.47 -3.46 42.49
N PHE A 1084 5.38 -4.04 41.99
CA PHE A 1084 5.40 -5.36 41.36
C PHE A 1084 6.59 -5.45 40.39
N LEU A 1085 7.37 -6.54 40.47
CA LEU A 1085 8.28 -6.90 39.37
C LEU A 1085 7.46 -6.88 38.08
N ARG A 1086 7.96 -6.19 37.05
CA ARG A 1086 7.26 -5.93 35.78
C ARG A 1086 6.90 -7.21 34.99
N ASP A 1087 7.32 -8.38 35.47
CA ASP A 1087 7.36 -9.63 34.70
C ASP A 1087 6.46 -10.75 35.26
N ASN A 1088 5.38 -10.44 36.01
CA ASN A 1088 4.40 -11.46 36.40
C ASN A 1088 3.25 -11.56 35.38
N ILE A 1089 3.19 -12.70 34.67
CA ILE A 1089 2.21 -12.99 33.62
C ILE A 1089 0.75 -12.78 34.06
N ILE A 1090 0.40 -13.16 35.29
CA ILE A 1090 -0.98 -13.05 35.82
C ILE A 1090 -1.33 -11.60 36.12
N THR A 1091 -0.40 -10.84 36.69
CA THR A 1091 -0.65 -9.42 37.04
C THR A 1091 -0.82 -8.57 35.79
N ASN A 1092 -0.04 -8.84 34.73
CA ASN A 1092 -0.13 -8.12 33.48
C ASN A 1092 -1.38 -8.49 32.68
N ILE A 1093 -1.85 -9.74 32.73
CA ILE A 1093 -3.15 -10.15 32.17
C ILE A 1093 -4.30 -9.47 32.91
N ILE A 1094 -4.30 -9.47 34.25
CA ILE A 1094 -5.35 -8.78 35.00
C ILE A 1094 -5.37 -7.29 34.61
N ARG A 1095 -4.21 -6.64 34.47
CA ARG A 1095 -4.13 -5.25 34.01
C ARG A 1095 -4.64 -5.05 32.58
N SER A 1096 -4.32 -5.93 31.64
CA SER A 1096 -4.83 -5.80 30.26
C SER A 1096 -6.35 -5.97 30.15
N TYR A 1097 -6.98 -6.64 31.11
CA TYR A 1097 -8.43 -6.88 31.14
C TYR A 1097 -9.20 -6.10 32.22
N THR A 1098 -8.56 -5.25 33.03
CA THR A 1098 -9.22 -4.43 34.05
C THR A 1098 -9.00 -2.93 33.78
N LYS A 1099 -10.00 -2.11 34.10
CA LYS A 1099 -10.01 -0.63 33.94
C LYS A 1099 -8.96 0.11 34.79
N SER A 1100 -7.95 -0.55 35.34
CA SER A 1100 -6.91 0.14 36.09
C SER A 1100 -5.97 0.85 35.10
N GLU A 1101 -6.41 2.03 34.68
CA GLU A 1101 -5.57 3.06 34.10
C GLU A 1101 -4.38 3.37 35.03
N TRP A 1102 -3.30 3.83 34.40
CA TRP A 1102 -2.14 4.40 35.07
C TRP A 1102 -2.49 5.69 35.82
#